data_AF-A0A1M7PYU6-F1
#
_entry.id   AF-A0A1M7PYU6-F1
#
_cell.length_a   1.000
_cell.length_b   1.000
_cell.length_c   1.000
_cell.angle_alpha   90.00
_cell.angle_beta   90.00
_cell.angle_gamma   90.00
#
_symmetry.space_group_name_H-M   'P 1'
#
loop_
_entity.id
_entity.type
_entity.pdbx_description
1 polymer ?
#
loop_
_entity_poly.entity_id
_entity_poly.type
_entity_poly.pdbx_seq_one_letter_code
_entity_poly.pdbx_strand_id
1 'polypeptide(L)'
;MTMAGQPDRAVTDPVGLITDLVSDVEKQLSAETIRAVVTAVAGGRAKSRQLAKALETRPAVLSDGRSPAPRAIGDLLIELRKAGASATVSPVCAECGKKLRTLQRKGRDWYCGVCGQETAECTACGNVRRVGFRDRKGLPRCKMCPDTDDRDPVTVVHELIATIAPGANRDVVAEALRRTAPHRPHYRQRVVWALEENPRLLTREGYRAPHRAILKFVDLLHEAGVAGIVRPACPRCQRVVRIDKPLDGQRVCRNCIAKSRIEQCVRCGARREPATRDDQGRPLCPNCLITDPANAEVCISCRERRRVQTRTPEGPQRPNCCPLPIVVCSICGRTAPGMLSKLTGLPRCRGCFQRQARCTACGRVRGVHSGTADAPVCGPCTEPDTELWHPCPTCGQAERLRAPGPCRRCTLRQRLHELLADGTGAIPPKLQPLHDALASTERTATAMRWLAGGIVATVLSDLGSGRRPLTHRALDELPEGKVVEHIRSVLVATDVLPARDEQMVRLERHVKDLVASHVTIEGRKILHRYATWHLLRRLRRRSRGKEITHYQLTVARQHLRAAVYLLDWLEGQNLTLVTCRQSHLERWMTSDDIRLRREAGHFVRWTLAQKITRDLSFPAERWNGPTQPMDDEARWATARRLLHDHTLKPEDRLAGLLLLLYAQWPAAISRLTVKDVEERDGTVRIRLGAVPVELPEPVAQLALQQVEVRRSHAVLGRTDSPWLFPGGQPGRPISAWAMGERLRNLGIRLAEARSTALFQLATELPAAVLARTLGLDITVAVKWQRAAAGDWAAYAAEVSDRTSTQE
;
A
#
# COMPACT_ATOMS: atom_id res chain seq x y z
N MET A 1 -52.28 2.48 -7.07
CA MET A 1 -51.37 2.64 -8.23
C MET A 1 -50.11 3.35 -7.77
N THR A 2 -49.07 2.59 -7.47
CA THR A 2 -47.74 3.07 -7.09
C THR A 2 -47.03 3.58 -8.35
N MET A 3 -46.69 4.87 -8.40
CA MET A 3 -45.89 5.43 -9.49
C MET A 3 -44.49 4.82 -9.47
N ALA A 4 -44.31 3.76 -10.26
CA ALA A 4 -43.01 3.25 -10.66
C ALA A 4 -42.35 4.30 -11.58
N GLY A 5 -41.15 4.76 -11.22
CA GLY A 5 -40.23 5.39 -12.19
C GLY A 5 -39.58 6.72 -11.81
N GLN A 6 -39.89 7.36 -10.67
CA GLN A 6 -39.10 8.53 -10.26
C GLN A 6 -37.77 8.08 -9.62
N PRO A 7 -36.62 8.53 -10.15
CA PRO A 7 -35.34 8.14 -9.58
C PRO A 7 -35.18 8.77 -8.21
N ASP A 8 -34.86 7.95 -7.20
CA ASP A 8 -34.61 8.35 -5.81
C ASP A 8 -33.85 9.69 -5.77
N ARG A 9 -34.52 10.76 -5.31
CA ARG A 9 -33.96 12.12 -5.25
C ARG A 9 -32.77 12.16 -4.29
N ALA A 10 -32.74 11.31 -3.28
CA ALA A 10 -31.59 11.16 -2.39
C ALA A 10 -30.37 10.60 -3.14
N VAL A 11 -30.54 10.05 -4.35
CA VAL A 11 -29.45 9.60 -5.24
C VAL A 11 -29.16 10.59 -6.36
N THR A 12 -30.18 11.18 -6.98
CA THR A 12 -30.01 12.06 -8.16
C THR A 12 -29.64 13.50 -7.77
N ASP A 13 -30.27 14.06 -6.75
CA ASP A 13 -29.98 15.39 -6.22
C ASP A 13 -30.10 15.43 -4.69
N PRO A 14 -29.13 14.82 -3.97
CA PRO A 14 -29.19 14.75 -2.52
C PRO A 14 -29.11 16.12 -1.86
N VAL A 15 -28.40 17.09 -2.45
CA VAL A 15 -28.27 18.43 -1.88
C VAL A 15 -29.57 19.19 -2.08
N GLY A 16 -30.16 19.17 -3.28
CA GLY A 16 -31.45 19.79 -3.53
C GLY A 16 -32.57 19.17 -2.69
N LEU A 17 -32.61 17.83 -2.56
CA LEU A 17 -33.59 17.17 -1.67
C LEU A 17 -33.48 17.66 -0.22
N ILE A 18 -32.25 17.76 0.32
CA ILE A 18 -32.06 18.30 1.67
C ILE A 18 -32.46 19.77 1.73
N THR A 19 -32.09 20.57 0.73
CA THR A 19 -32.46 21.99 0.66
C THR A 19 -33.98 22.15 0.66
N ASP A 20 -34.72 21.38 -0.14
CA ASP A 20 -36.18 21.42 -0.19
C ASP A 20 -36.80 21.03 1.15
N LEU A 21 -36.36 19.90 1.73
CA LEU A 21 -36.85 19.43 3.04
C LEU A 21 -36.59 20.45 4.16
N VAL A 22 -35.46 21.17 4.11
CA VAL A 22 -35.16 22.26 5.05
C VAL A 22 -36.01 23.49 4.74
N SER A 23 -36.17 23.88 3.48
CA SER A 23 -36.98 25.01 3.04
C SER A 23 -38.48 24.82 3.30
N ASP A 24 -38.96 23.58 3.41
CA ASP A 24 -40.33 23.28 3.83
C ASP A 24 -40.59 23.72 5.27
N VAL A 25 -39.58 23.58 6.13
CA VAL A 25 -39.65 23.96 7.56
C VAL A 25 -39.17 25.39 7.80
N GLU A 26 -38.10 25.81 7.12
CA GLU A 26 -37.42 27.09 7.30
C GLU A 26 -37.71 28.04 6.13
N LYS A 27 -38.60 29.00 6.38
CA LYS A 27 -39.02 29.99 5.37
C LYS A 27 -38.21 31.28 5.39
N GLN A 28 -37.44 31.56 6.44
CA GLN A 28 -36.70 32.83 6.57
C GLN A 28 -35.32 32.78 5.94
N LEU A 29 -34.71 31.60 5.80
CA LEU A 29 -33.44 31.47 5.09
C LEU A 29 -33.66 31.27 3.59
N SER A 30 -32.85 31.95 2.77
CA SER A 30 -32.85 31.71 1.33
C SER A 30 -32.40 30.28 1.02
N ALA A 31 -32.97 29.69 -0.03
CA ALA A 31 -32.59 28.36 -0.51
C ALA A 31 -31.08 28.28 -0.84
N GLU A 32 -30.47 29.38 -1.27
CA GLU A 32 -29.03 29.48 -1.52
C GLU A 32 -28.20 29.36 -0.24
N THR A 33 -28.62 30.04 0.83
CA THR A 33 -27.97 29.95 2.16
C THR A 33 -28.07 28.54 2.71
N ILE A 34 -29.25 27.93 2.62
CA ILE A 34 -29.48 26.54 3.05
C ILE A 34 -28.57 25.59 2.26
N ARG A 35 -28.51 25.74 0.93
CA ARG A 35 -27.67 24.91 0.04
C ARG A 35 -26.19 25.05 0.37
N ALA A 36 -25.71 26.25 0.70
CA ALA A 36 -24.33 26.48 1.13
C ALA A 36 -24.01 25.74 2.43
N VAL A 37 -24.89 25.84 3.43
CA VAL A 37 -24.75 25.13 4.72
C VAL A 37 -24.74 23.61 4.52
N VAL A 38 -25.68 23.07 3.74
CA VAL A 38 -25.75 21.63 3.43
C VAL A 38 -24.45 21.14 2.76
N THR A 39 -23.93 21.92 1.81
CA THR A 39 -22.69 21.58 1.08
C THR A 39 -21.49 21.57 2.03
N ALA A 40 -21.39 22.55 2.94
CA ALA A 40 -20.33 22.62 3.94
C ALA A 40 -20.37 21.44 4.93
N VAL A 41 -21.55 21.07 5.41
CA VAL A 41 -21.72 19.98 6.40
C VAL A 41 -21.52 18.60 5.76
N ALA A 42 -22.01 18.39 4.55
CA ALA A 42 -21.90 17.10 3.88
C ALA A 42 -20.51 16.86 3.28
N GLY A 43 -19.80 17.87 2.79
CA GLY A 43 -18.41 17.77 2.28
C GLY A 43 -18.20 16.87 1.03
N GLY A 44 -19.18 16.05 0.62
CA GLY A 44 -19.14 15.22 -0.58
C GLY A 44 -20.38 14.34 -0.79
N ARG A 45 -20.62 13.92 -2.05
CA ARG A 45 -21.87 13.26 -2.49
C ARG A 45 -22.29 12.05 -1.68
N ALA A 46 -21.36 11.16 -1.31
CA ALA A 46 -21.70 9.98 -0.51
C ALA A 46 -22.33 10.35 0.85
N LYS A 47 -21.78 11.36 1.54
CA LYS A 47 -22.31 11.85 2.81
C LYS A 47 -23.60 12.65 2.59
N SER A 48 -23.72 13.40 1.50
CA SER A 48 -24.98 14.07 1.11
C SER A 48 -26.11 13.07 0.90
N ARG A 49 -25.88 11.96 0.19
CA ARG A 49 -26.90 10.92 -0.03
C ARG A 49 -27.33 10.26 1.28
N GLN A 50 -26.39 9.93 2.15
CA GLN A 50 -26.71 9.36 3.46
C GLN A 50 -27.51 10.33 4.33
N LEU A 51 -27.16 11.62 4.28
CA LEU A 51 -27.89 12.66 4.98
C LEU A 51 -29.30 12.85 4.41
N ALA A 52 -29.43 12.88 3.08
CA ALA A 52 -30.70 13.01 2.37
C ALA A 52 -31.63 11.84 2.68
N LYS A 53 -31.15 10.60 2.54
CA LYS A 53 -31.93 9.39 2.86
C LYS A 53 -32.36 9.34 4.33
N ALA A 54 -31.49 9.77 5.24
CA ALA A 54 -31.84 9.83 6.67
C ALA A 54 -32.91 10.88 6.97
N LEU A 55 -32.86 12.04 6.30
CA LEU A 55 -33.88 13.09 6.42
C LEU A 55 -35.18 12.70 5.73
N GLU A 56 -35.14 12.04 4.58
CA GLU A 56 -36.33 11.52 3.90
C GLU A 56 -37.05 10.45 4.75
N THR A 57 -36.28 9.58 5.41
CA THR A 57 -36.84 8.58 6.33
C THR A 57 -37.50 9.21 7.56
N ARG A 58 -36.98 10.35 8.05
CA ARG A 58 -37.54 11.06 9.21
C ARG A 58 -37.35 12.58 9.08
N PRO A 59 -38.23 13.29 8.33
CA PRO A 59 -38.12 14.74 8.15
C PRO A 59 -38.37 15.51 9.44
N ALA A 60 -39.20 14.95 10.33
CA ALA A 60 -39.59 15.56 11.62
C ALA A 60 -38.40 15.96 12.50
N VAL A 61 -37.21 15.38 12.29
CA VAL A 61 -35.98 15.76 13.02
C VAL A 61 -35.57 17.23 12.81
N LEU A 62 -35.97 17.84 11.70
CA LEU A 62 -35.75 19.26 11.42
C LEU A 62 -36.53 20.18 12.37
N SER A 63 -37.70 19.70 12.81
CA SER A 63 -38.64 20.44 13.66
C SER A 63 -38.56 20.02 15.14
N ASP A 64 -38.29 18.75 15.44
CA ASP A 64 -38.21 18.26 16.83
C ASP A 64 -36.78 18.27 17.39
N GLY A 65 -35.76 18.23 16.54
CA GLY A 65 -34.34 18.15 16.92
C GLY A 65 -33.96 16.86 17.68
N ARG A 66 -34.81 15.83 17.71
CA ARG A 66 -34.67 14.64 18.55
C ARG A 66 -33.92 13.53 17.83
N SER A 67 -33.03 12.87 18.56
CA SER A 67 -32.47 11.58 18.16
C SER A 67 -33.48 10.44 18.44
N PRO A 68 -33.35 9.22 17.86
CA PRO A 68 -32.17 8.66 17.17
C PRO A 68 -31.99 9.20 15.75
N ALA A 69 -30.81 9.75 15.45
CA ALA A 69 -30.47 10.26 14.11
C ALA A 69 -28.93 10.30 13.88
N PRO A 70 -28.46 10.22 12.62
CA PRO A 70 -27.03 10.35 12.31
C PRO A 70 -26.46 11.68 12.79
N ARG A 71 -25.21 11.66 13.30
CA ARG A 71 -24.50 12.86 13.75
C ARG A 71 -24.50 14.00 12.72
N ALA A 72 -24.44 13.67 11.44
CA ALA A 72 -24.45 14.66 10.35
C ALA A 72 -25.74 15.51 10.34
N ILE A 73 -26.90 14.98 10.76
CA ILE A 73 -28.13 15.76 10.91
C ILE A 73 -27.98 16.75 12.07
N GLY A 74 -27.45 16.30 13.22
CA GLY A 74 -27.20 17.19 14.35
C GLY A 74 -26.21 18.31 14.02
N ASP A 75 -25.15 18.00 13.28
CA ASP A 75 -24.20 19.01 12.77
C ASP A 75 -24.91 19.98 11.80
N LEU A 76 -25.79 19.49 10.92
CA LEU A 76 -26.60 20.34 10.01
C LEU A 76 -27.50 21.32 10.79
N LEU A 77 -28.25 20.84 11.78
CA LEU A 77 -29.13 21.68 12.60
C LEU A 77 -28.36 22.77 13.36
N ILE A 78 -27.14 22.46 13.83
CA ILE A 78 -26.27 23.44 14.50
C ILE A 78 -25.83 24.53 13.52
N GLU A 79 -25.39 24.15 12.32
CA GLU A 79 -24.93 25.12 11.32
C GLU A 79 -26.07 25.95 10.73
N LEU A 80 -27.26 25.36 10.52
CA LEU A 80 -28.47 26.12 10.12
C LEU A 80 -28.83 27.18 11.17
N ARG A 81 -28.77 26.83 12.46
CA ARG A 81 -28.99 27.80 13.54
C ARG A 81 -27.94 28.90 13.59
N LYS A 82 -26.68 28.60 13.32
CA LYS A 82 -25.63 29.64 13.19
C LYS A 82 -25.86 30.56 11.99
N ALA A 83 -26.41 30.01 10.91
CA ALA A 83 -26.79 30.78 9.73
C ALA A 83 -28.08 31.60 9.91
N GLY A 84 -28.72 31.56 11.10
CA GLY A 84 -29.87 32.39 11.43
C GLY A 84 -31.24 31.70 11.30
N ALA A 85 -31.29 30.39 11.09
CA ALA A 85 -32.55 29.66 11.00
C ALA A 85 -33.39 29.83 12.29
N SER A 86 -34.67 30.14 12.16
CA SER A 86 -35.58 30.41 13.27
C SER A 86 -36.54 29.25 13.52
N ALA A 87 -37.07 28.63 12.47
CA ALA A 87 -38.05 27.55 12.50
C ALA A 87 -37.42 26.17 12.70
N THR A 88 -36.20 25.94 12.20
CA THR A 88 -35.48 24.68 12.51
C THR A 88 -35.02 24.65 13.97
N VAL A 89 -35.16 23.49 14.61
CA VAL A 89 -34.85 23.32 16.03
C VAL A 89 -33.41 22.84 16.20
N SER A 90 -32.69 23.44 17.15
CA SER A 90 -31.36 22.93 17.54
C SER A 90 -31.50 21.48 18.00
N PRO A 91 -30.51 20.61 17.75
CA PRO A 91 -30.59 19.24 18.23
C PRO A 91 -30.79 19.24 19.75
N VAL A 92 -31.62 18.36 20.29
CA VAL A 92 -31.92 18.30 21.73
C VAL A 92 -31.27 17.10 22.38
N CYS A 93 -30.95 17.24 23.67
CA CYS A 93 -30.48 16.13 24.49
C CYS A 93 -31.61 15.09 24.65
N ALA A 94 -31.34 13.82 24.34
CA ALA A 94 -32.29 12.72 24.49
C ALA A 94 -32.79 12.54 25.93
N GLU A 95 -31.98 12.94 26.92
CA GLU A 95 -32.31 12.77 28.34
C GLU A 95 -33.00 14.00 28.94
N CYS A 96 -32.41 15.19 28.78
CA CYS A 96 -32.89 16.40 29.46
C CYS A 96 -33.60 17.42 28.55
N GLY A 97 -33.76 17.13 27.25
CA GLY A 97 -34.40 18.03 26.28
C GLY A 97 -33.64 19.32 25.96
N LYS A 98 -32.46 19.54 26.57
CA LYS A 98 -31.67 20.76 26.35
C LYS A 98 -31.25 20.93 24.88
N LYS A 99 -31.52 22.10 24.30
CA LYS A 99 -31.01 22.53 22.99
C LYS A 99 -29.48 22.55 22.97
N LEU A 100 -28.89 21.89 21.99
CA LEU A 100 -27.46 21.61 21.87
C LEU A 100 -26.81 22.53 20.84
N ARG A 101 -25.73 23.21 21.26
CA ARG A 101 -24.79 23.89 20.35
C ARG A 101 -23.62 22.99 19.94
N THR A 102 -23.40 21.93 20.71
CA THR A 102 -22.46 20.83 20.46
C THR A 102 -23.08 19.55 21.02
N LEU A 103 -22.82 18.40 20.39
CA LEU A 103 -23.44 17.13 20.76
C LEU A 103 -22.41 16.02 20.98
N GLN A 104 -22.63 15.24 22.04
CA GLN A 104 -22.02 13.93 22.27
C GLN A 104 -22.94 12.86 21.70
N ARG A 105 -22.39 11.73 21.25
CA ARG A 105 -23.17 10.63 20.67
C ARG A 105 -22.89 9.33 21.43
N LYS A 106 -23.95 8.70 21.93
CA LYS A 106 -23.92 7.31 22.43
C LYS A 106 -24.89 6.51 21.56
N GLY A 107 -24.40 5.50 20.84
CA GLY A 107 -25.23 4.76 19.89
C GLY A 107 -25.80 5.65 18.77
N ARG A 108 -27.13 5.76 18.68
CA ARG A 108 -27.84 6.63 17.73
C ARG A 108 -28.35 7.93 18.37
N ASP A 109 -28.15 8.11 19.68
CA ASP A 109 -28.73 9.22 20.44
C ASP A 109 -27.75 10.37 20.72
N TRP A 110 -28.31 11.57 20.81
CA TRP A 110 -27.58 12.81 21.04
C TRP A 110 -27.74 13.25 22.49
N TYR A 111 -26.62 13.56 23.14
CA TYR A 111 -26.61 13.99 24.53
C TYR A 111 -25.86 15.31 24.66
N CYS A 112 -26.32 16.14 25.59
CA CYS A 112 -25.55 17.31 26.02
C CYS A 112 -24.27 16.86 26.73
N GLY A 113 -23.32 17.78 26.89
CA GLY A 113 -22.09 17.51 27.64
C GLY A 113 -22.29 17.14 29.12
N VAL A 114 -23.52 17.24 29.65
CA VAL A 114 -23.89 16.85 31.02
C VAL A 114 -24.44 15.43 31.05
N CYS A 115 -25.58 15.17 30.41
CA CYS A 115 -26.24 13.86 30.29
C CYS A 115 -25.39 12.81 29.55
N GLY A 116 -24.54 13.27 28.63
CA GLY A 116 -23.62 12.39 27.92
C GLY A 116 -22.49 11.85 28.81
N GLN A 117 -22.31 12.37 30.03
CA GLN A 117 -21.31 11.86 30.97
C GLN A 117 -21.83 10.61 31.69
N GLU A 118 -20.93 9.75 32.11
CA GLU A 118 -21.26 8.63 33.00
C GLU A 118 -21.62 9.18 34.40
N THR A 119 -22.68 8.66 35.00
CA THR A 119 -23.02 8.88 36.42
C THR A 119 -22.80 7.58 37.18
N ALA A 120 -22.23 7.68 38.37
CA ALA A 120 -22.05 6.56 39.27
C ALA A 120 -22.02 7.08 40.71
N GLU A 121 -22.20 6.17 41.66
CA GLU A 121 -22.03 6.49 43.07
C GLU A 121 -20.60 6.95 43.33
N CYS A 122 -20.44 8.16 43.89
CA CYS A 122 -19.14 8.70 44.20
C CYS A 122 -18.60 7.99 45.45
N THR A 123 -17.50 7.26 45.30
CA THR A 123 -16.85 6.50 46.39
C THR A 123 -16.42 7.37 47.58
N ALA A 124 -16.32 8.69 47.41
CA ALA A 124 -16.00 9.63 48.49
C ALA A 124 -17.20 10.00 49.36
N CYS A 125 -18.33 10.28 48.70
CA CYS A 125 -19.45 10.98 49.33
C CYS A 125 -20.76 10.19 49.24
N GLY A 126 -20.73 8.95 48.73
CA GLY A 126 -21.88 8.04 48.58
C GLY A 126 -22.95 8.53 47.61
N ASN A 127 -22.81 9.73 47.05
CA ASN A 127 -23.85 10.33 46.22
C ASN A 127 -23.68 9.89 44.76
N VAL A 128 -24.78 9.47 44.12
CA VAL A 128 -24.83 9.27 42.67
C VAL A 128 -24.62 10.61 41.98
N ARG A 129 -23.44 10.78 41.39
CA ARG A 129 -23.02 12.02 40.74
C ARG A 129 -22.36 11.72 39.41
N ARG A 130 -22.19 12.76 38.59
CA ARG A 130 -21.38 12.68 37.36
C ARG A 130 -19.96 12.28 37.72
N VAL A 131 -19.46 11.23 37.06
CA VAL A 131 -18.08 10.77 37.19
C VAL A 131 -17.18 11.87 36.65
N GLY A 132 -16.57 12.64 37.55
CA GLY A 132 -15.60 13.67 37.19
C GLY A 132 -14.28 13.03 36.79
N PHE A 133 -13.87 12.02 37.54
CA PHE A 133 -12.69 11.20 37.33
C PHE A 133 -12.85 9.89 38.11
N ARG A 134 -11.90 8.98 37.92
CA ARG A 134 -11.80 7.76 38.73
C ARG A 134 -10.57 7.89 39.64
N ASP A 135 -10.71 7.51 40.89
CA ASP A 135 -9.64 7.55 41.90
C ASP A 135 -8.53 6.53 41.59
N ARG A 136 -7.51 6.48 42.44
CA ARG A 136 -6.38 5.54 42.33
C ARG A 136 -6.82 4.08 42.19
N LYS A 137 -7.94 3.67 42.82
CA LYS A 137 -8.47 2.30 42.73
C LYS A 137 -9.35 2.07 41.49
N GLY A 138 -9.45 3.06 40.59
CA GLY A 138 -10.31 3.01 39.41
C GLY A 138 -11.79 3.24 39.70
N LEU A 139 -12.14 3.61 40.95
CA LEU A 139 -13.51 3.79 41.38
C LEU A 139 -14.01 5.21 41.06
N PRO A 140 -15.30 5.37 40.73
CA PRO A 140 -15.86 6.66 40.32
C PRO A 140 -15.83 7.70 41.45
N ARG A 141 -15.39 8.92 41.12
CA ARG A 141 -15.43 10.11 41.99
C ARG A 141 -16.11 11.26 41.26
N CYS A 142 -16.85 12.08 42.01
CA CYS A 142 -17.42 13.31 41.48
C CYS A 142 -16.39 14.45 41.46
N LYS A 143 -16.62 15.48 40.64
CA LYS A 143 -15.71 16.64 40.56
C LYS A 143 -15.54 17.40 41.89
N MET A 144 -16.51 17.28 42.80
CA MET A 144 -16.52 17.95 44.09
C MET A 144 -15.73 17.20 45.18
N CYS A 145 -15.32 15.96 44.91
CA CYS A 145 -14.57 15.14 45.85
C CYS A 145 -13.24 14.75 45.21
N PRO A 146 -12.30 15.71 45.00
CA PRO A 146 -10.99 15.43 44.43
C PRO A 146 -10.30 14.34 45.25
N ASP A 147 -9.69 13.37 44.56
CA ASP A 147 -8.77 12.41 45.19
C ASP A 147 -7.46 13.18 45.39
N THR A 148 -7.28 13.73 46.59
CA THR A 148 -6.12 14.56 46.96
C THR A 148 -5.05 13.67 47.58
N ASP A 149 -3.86 13.77 47.01
CA ASP A 149 -2.63 13.23 47.54
C ASP A 149 -1.80 14.45 47.95
N ASP A 150 -1.46 14.55 49.24
CA ASP A 150 -0.80 15.73 49.81
C ASP A 150 0.68 15.83 49.38
N ARG A 151 1.22 14.80 48.72
CA ARG A 151 2.59 14.76 48.21
C ARG A 151 2.71 15.57 46.92
N ASP A 152 3.78 16.36 46.80
CA ASP A 152 4.06 17.12 45.58
C ASP A 152 4.31 16.18 44.38
N PRO A 153 3.45 16.18 43.33
CA PRO A 153 3.61 15.30 42.19
C PRO A 153 4.92 15.48 41.42
N VAL A 154 5.53 16.67 41.46
CA VAL A 154 6.84 16.89 40.81
C VAL A 154 7.93 16.13 41.57
N THR A 155 7.91 16.20 42.90
CA THR A 155 8.87 15.50 43.75
C THR A 155 8.73 13.98 43.60
N VAL A 156 7.51 13.44 43.66
CA VAL A 156 7.26 12.00 43.50
C VAL A 156 7.73 11.47 42.13
N VAL A 157 7.41 12.19 41.05
CA VAL A 157 7.81 11.73 39.70
C VAL A 157 9.31 11.91 39.46
N HIS A 158 9.95 12.91 40.07
CA HIS A 158 11.39 13.11 39.99
C HIS A 158 12.14 12.00 40.71
N GLU A 159 11.74 11.61 41.92
CA GLU A 159 12.33 10.48 42.65
C GLU A 159 12.21 9.18 41.84
N LEU A 160 11.03 8.91 41.27
CA LEU A 160 10.81 7.79 40.36
C LEU A 160 11.76 7.81 39.16
N ILE A 161 11.89 8.96 38.49
CA ILE A 161 12.77 9.09 37.32
C ILE A 161 14.24 8.99 37.74
N ALA A 162 14.63 9.47 38.92
CA ALA A 162 15.99 9.38 39.44
C ALA A 162 16.42 7.91 39.64
N THR A 163 15.49 6.99 39.93
CA THR A 163 15.80 5.55 39.96
C THR A 163 16.16 4.96 38.60
N ILE A 164 15.65 5.54 37.51
CA ILE A 164 15.89 5.11 36.12
C ILE A 164 17.07 5.90 35.51
N ALA A 165 17.19 7.16 35.88
CA ALA A 165 18.09 8.16 35.34
C ALA A 165 18.65 9.02 36.47
N PRO A 166 19.71 8.57 37.17
CA PRO A 166 20.23 9.25 38.36
C PRO A 166 20.64 10.72 38.14
N GLY A 167 20.95 11.10 36.89
CA GLY A 167 21.29 12.47 36.50
C GLY A 167 20.11 13.33 36.02
N ALA A 168 18.86 12.90 36.20
CA ALA A 168 17.69 13.65 35.71
C ALA A 168 17.49 14.96 36.49
N ASN A 169 17.52 16.10 35.79
CA ASN A 169 17.26 17.42 36.37
C ASN A 169 15.78 17.57 36.76
N ARG A 170 15.53 17.95 38.03
CA ARG A 170 14.20 18.14 38.60
C ARG A 170 13.37 19.18 37.86
N ASP A 171 13.97 20.29 37.41
CA ASP A 171 13.26 21.36 36.71
C ASP A 171 12.81 20.94 35.31
N VAL A 172 13.63 20.13 34.63
CA VAL A 172 13.29 19.54 33.32
C VAL A 172 12.10 18.58 33.47
N VAL A 173 12.11 17.75 34.51
CA VAL A 173 11.00 16.84 34.84
C VAL A 173 9.72 17.62 35.19
N ALA A 174 9.85 18.66 36.01
CA ALA A 174 8.75 19.54 36.38
C ALA A 174 8.11 20.21 35.15
N GLU A 175 8.93 20.72 34.24
CA GLU A 175 8.46 21.36 33.02
C GLU A 175 7.79 20.36 32.05
N ALA A 176 8.36 19.17 31.88
CA ALA A 176 7.75 18.10 31.09
C ALA A 176 6.37 17.70 31.67
N LEU A 177 6.24 17.61 32.99
CA LEU A 177 4.97 17.28 33.65
C LEU A 177 3.95 18.40 33.49
N ARG A 178 4.36 19.68 33.62
CA ARG A 178 3.50 20.85 33.34
C ARG A 178 3.00 20.84 31.89
N ARG A 179 3.90 20.67 30.91
CA ARG A 179 3.57 20.66 29.47
C ARG A 179 2.70 19.49 29.07
N THR A 180 2.74 18.38 29.80
CA THR A 180 1.89 17.21 29.57
C THR A 180 0.41 17.60 29.66
N ALA A 181 0.03 18.36 30.68
CA ALA A 181 -1.32 18.86 30.88
C ALA A 181 -1.32 20.26 31.55
N PRO A 182 -1.16 21.36 30.78
CA PRO A 182 -0.90 22.70 31.34
C PRO A 182 -1.99 23.20 32.30
N HIS A 183 -3.26 23.06 31.91
CA HIS A 183 -4.41 23.60 32.66
C HIS A 183 -5.18 22.55 33.46
N ARG A 184 -4.54 21.42 33.83
CA ARG A 184 -5.23 20.29 34.50
C ARG A 184 -4.36 19.64 35.59
N PRO A 185 -4.22 20.27 36.77
CA PRO A 185 -3.39 19.76 37.87
C PRO A 185 -3.78 18.34 38.31
N HIS A 186 -5.07 18.06 38.52
CA HIS A 186 -5.53 16.71 38.88
C HIS A 186 -5.22 15.64 37.80
N TYR A 187 -5.11 16.03 36.53
CA TYR A 187 -4.73 15.09 35.48
C TYR A 187 -3.23 14.79 35.48
N ARG A 188 -2.40 15.73 35.95
CA ARG A 188 -0.97 15.49 36.22
C ARG A 188 -0.80 14.52 37.38
N GLN A 189 -1.55 14.70 38.47
CA GLN A 189 -1.54 13.76 39.60
C GLN A 189 -1.81 12.31 39.15
N ARG A 190 -2.81 12.12 38.29
CA ARG A 190 -3.14 10.79 37.75
C ARG A 190 -2.05 10.20 36.85
N VAL A 191 -1.29 11.04 36.16
CA VAL A 191 -0.10 10.58 35.43
C VAL A 191 0.94 10.08 36.43
N VAL A 192 1.16 10.82 37.52
CA VAL A 192 2.11 10.43 38.58
C VAL A 192 1.70 9.12 39.25
N TRP A 193 0.44 8.95 39.66
CA TRP A 193 -0.03 7.68 40.25
C TRP A 193 0.16 6.48 39.32
N ALA A 194 -0.15 6.64 38.03
CA ALA A 194 0.05 5.57 37.06
C ALA A 194 1.54 5.21 36.88
N LEU A 195 2.44 6.18 37.08
CA LEU A 195 3.88 5.97 37.04
C LEU A 195 4.43 5.37 38.35
N GLU A 196 3.87 5.72 39.51
CA GLU A 196 4.16 5.05 40.79
C GLU A 196 3.76 3.56 40.75
N GLU A 197 2.58 3.26 40.22
CA GLU A 197 2.10 1.87 40.10
C GLU A 197 2.88 1.06 39.06
N ASN A 198 3.31 1.70 37.97
CA ASN A 198 4.12 1.03 36.95
C ASN A 198 5.19 1.97 36.37
N PRO A 199 6.40 2.01 36.96
CA PRO A 199 7.50 2.84 36.46
C PRO A 199 7.97 2.41 35.06
N ARG A 200 7.72 1.15 34.66
CA ARG A 200 8.11 0.63 33.33
C ARG A 200 7.36 1.29 32.18
N LEU A 201 6.31 2.08 32.46
CA LEU A 201 5.63 2.90 31.46
C LEU A 201 6.55 3.95 30.81
N LEU A 202 7.61 4.37 31.49
CA LEU A 202 8.61 5.33 30.97
C LEU A 202 9.66 4.68 30.07
N THR A 203 9.75 3.35 30.09
CA THR A 203 10.81 2.60 29.41
C THR A 203 10.20 1.60 28.42
N ARG A 204 9.91 0.37 28.85
CA ARG A 204 9.53 -0.74 27.96
C ARG A 204 8.03 -0.93 27.79
N GLU A 205 7.23 -0.50 28.77
CA GLU A 205 5.79 -0.80 28.84
C GLU A 205 4.89 0.40 28.51
N GLY A 206 5.42 1.48 27.92
CA GLY A 206 4.62 2.67 27.60
C GLY A 206 3.37 2.39 26.75
N TYR A 207 3.33 1.28 26.01
CA TYR A 207 2.13 0.81 25.32
C TYR A 207 0.98 0.38 26.25
N ARG A 208 1.19 0.16 27.55
CA ARG A 208 0.15 -0.12 28.54
C ARG A 208 -0.38 1.15 29.21
N ALA A 209 0.03 2.34 28.77
CA ALA A 209 -0.33 3.59 29.40
C ALA A 209 -1.87 3.79 29.51
N PRO A 210 -2.42 3.83 30.75
CA PRO A 210 -3.86 4.03 30.98
C PRO A 210 -4.32 5.42 30.55
N HIS A 211 -3.41 6.39 30.49
CA HIS A 211 -3.66 7.75 30.09
C HIS A 211 -2.82 8.15 28.89
N ARG A 212 -3.45 8.76 27.87
CA ARG A 212 -2.74 9.27 26.68
C ARG A 212 -1.65 10.28 27.04
N ALA A 213 -1.81 11.00 28.14
CA ALA A 213 -0.84 11.96 28.65
C ALA A 213 0.53 11.35 28.97
N ILE A 214 0.59 10.10 29.43
CA ILE A 214 1.85 9.43 29.75
C ILE A 214 2.76 9.33 28.52
N LEU A 215 2.20 9.02 27.35
CA LEU A 215 2.97 8.96 26.11
C LEU A 215 3.53 10.33 25.70
N LYS A 216 2.74 11.40 25.92
CA LYS A 216 3.21 12.77 25.69
C LYS A 216 4.31 13.14 26.69
N PHE A 217 4.21 12.69 27.93
CA PHE A 217 5.24 12.90 28.95
C PHE A 217 6.54 12.17 28.59
N VAL A 218 6.46 10.91 28.16
CA VAL A 218 7.61 10.15 27.64
C VAL A 218 8.26 10.85 26.46
N ASP A 219 7.46 11.36 25.51
CA ASP A 219 8.00 12.12 24.37
C ASP A 219 8.74 13.39 24.82
N LEU A 220 8.20 14.14 25.79
CA LEU A 220 8.80 15.35 26.32
C LEU A 220 10.12 15.08 27.09
N LEU A 221 10.16 14.03 27.90
CA LEU A 221 11.36 13.62 28.63
C LEU A 221 12.46 13.10 27.68
N HIS A 222 12.06 12.35 26.65
CA HIS A 222 12.98 11.86 25.63
C HIS A 222 13.55 13.02 24.78
N GLU A 223 12.72 13.99 24.40
CA GLU A 223 13.15 15.21 23.71
C GLU A 223 14.09 16.07 24.56
N ALA A 224 13.88 16.09 25.88
CA ALA A 224 14.76 16.76 26.84
C ALA A 224 16.05 15.98 27.15
N GLY A 225 16.27 14.82 26.53
CA GLY A 225 17.51 14.04 26.66
C GLY A 225 17.65 13.28 27.98
N VAL A 226 16.56 13.04 28.72
CA VAL A 226 16.62 12.27 29.97
C VAL A 226 17.00 10.82 29.66
N ALA A 227 18.14 10.37 30.20
CA ALA A 227 18.70 9.05 29.95
C ALA A 227 17.72 7.93 30.38
N GLY A 228 17.74 6.78 29.68
CA GLY A 228 16.91 5.62 30.04
C GLY A 228 15.42 5.72 29.66
N ILE A 229 14.92 6.90 29.26
CA ILE A 229 13.54 7.08 28.78
C ILE A 229 13.43 6.63 27.32
N VAL A 230 12.51 5.69 27.06
CA VAL A 230 12.37 5.06 25.74
C VAL A 230 10.98 5.31 25.18
N ARG A 231 10.92 5.82 23.94
CA ARG A 231 9.67 5.93 23.19
C ARG A 231 9.08 4.54 22.95
N PRO A 232 7.84 4.26 23.38
CA PRO A 232 7.29 2.91 23.29
C PRO A 232 7.04 2.52 21.83
N ALA A 233 7.46 1.31 21.48
CA ALA A 233 7.10 0.70 20.21
C ALA A 233 5.63 0.23 20.23
N CYS A 234 5.00 0.20 19.06
CA CYS A 234 3.68 -0.39 18.94
C CYS A 234 3.73 -1.91 19.19
N PRO A 235 2.95 -2.47 20.13
CA PRO A 235 3.07 -3.88 20.51
C PRO A 235 2.69 -4.84 19.38
N ARG A 236 1.96 -4.37 18.37
CA ARG A 236 1.54 -5.17 17.21
C ARG A 236 2.51 -5.14 16.03
N CYS A 237 3.20 -4.01 15.80
CA CYS A 237 4.09 -3.87 14.62
C CYS A 237 5.54 -3.52 14.96
N GLN A 238 5.86 -3.39 16.25
CA GLN A 238 7.18 -3.12 16.82
C GLN A 238 7.89 -1.85 16.31
N ARG A 239 7.21 -1.01 15.52
CA ARG A 239 7.72 0.29 15.10
C ARG A 239 7.58 1.31 16.23
N VAL A 240 8.62 2.10 16.44
CA VAL A 240 8.58 3.29 17.30
C VAL A 240 7.87 4.40 16.52
N VAL A 241 6.57 4.51 16.76
CA VAL A 241 5.66 5.48 16.15
C VAL A 241 4.65 5.93 17.20
N ARG A 242 3.91 7.00 16.95
CA ARG A 242 2.84 7.45 17.85
C ARG A 242 1.79 6.35 18.06
N ILE A 243 1.61 5.93 19.31
CA ILE A 243 0.66 4.89 19.73
C ILE A 243 -0.47 5.46 20.60
N ASP A 244 -1.48 6.10 20.02
CA ASP A 244 -2.49 6.81 20.82
C ASP A 244 -3.83 6.07 20.98
N LYS A 245 -4.07 4.99 20.21
CA LYS A 245 -5.39 4.34 20.14
C LYS A 245 -5.48 3.13 21.06
N PRO A 246 -6.52 3.00 21.91
CA PRO A 246 -6.73 1.81 22.71
C PRO A 246 -7.18 0.62 21.84
N LEU A 247 -6.61 -0.55 22.08
CA LEU A 247 -6.97 -1.85 21.54
C LEU A 247 -6.58 -2.93 22.57
N ASP A 248 -7.55 -3.70 23.06
CA ASP A 248 -7.34 -4.80 24.02
C ASP A 248 -6.54 -4.38 25.27
N GLY A 249 -6.89 -3.22 25.85
CA GLY A 249 -6.17 -2.66 27.01
C GLY A 249 -4.79 -2.07 26.70
N GLN A 250 -4.32 -2.12 25.45
CA GLN A 250 -3.03 -1.57 25.03
C GLN A 250 -3.20 -0.37 24.08
N ARG A 251 -2.17 0.44 23.98
CA ARG A 251 -2.03 1.56 23.05
C ARG A 251 -1.32 1.09 21.79
N VAL A 252 -1.96 1.26 20.64
CA VAL A 252 -1.43 0.86 19.33
C VAL A 252 -1.36 2.03 18.35
N CYS A 253 -0.57 1.86 17.29
CA CYS A 253 -0.44 2.87 16.24
C CYS A 253 -1.69 2.92 15.34
N ARG A 254 -1.92 4.04 14.65
CA ARG A 254 -3.07 4.23 13.74
C ARG A 254 -3.21 3.11 12.69
N ASN A 255 -2.10 2.57 12.20
CA ASN A 255 -2.13 1.49 11.21
C ASN A 255 -2.60 0.17 11.83
N CYS A 256 -2.15 -0.17 13.04
CA CYS A 256 -2.51 -1.42 13.69
C CYS A 256 -3.98 -1.44 14.15
N ILE A 257 -4.50 -0.33 14.65
CA ILE A 257 -5.95 -0.22 14.95
C ILE A 257 -6.80 -0.26 13.68
N ALA A 258 -6.31 0.30 12.56
CA ALA A 258 -7.03 0.19 11.29
C ALA A 258 -7.05 -1.27 10.81
N LYS A 259 -5.93 -2.00 10.99
CA LYS A 259 -5.84 -3.42 10.67
C LYS A 259 -6.76 -4.31 11.51
N SER A 260 -6.98 -3.99 12.79
CA SER A 260 -7.90 -4.75 13.63
C SER A 260 -9.37 -4.56 13.25
N ARG A 261 -9.68 -3.57 12.40
CA ARG A 261 -11.02 -3.28 11.88
C ARG A 261 -11.17 -3.65 10.40
N ILE A 262 -10.26 -4.47 9.86
CA ILE A 262 -10.34 -4.91 8.47
C ILE A 262 -11.49 -5.89 8.31
N GLU A 263 -12.41 -5.55 7.43
CA GLU A 263 -13.50 -6.42 6.99
C GLU A 263 -13.44 -6.58 5.47
N GLN A 264 -14.11 -7.60 4.95
CA GLN A 264 -14.20 -7.84 3.52
C GLN A 264 -15.26 -6.93 2.91
N CYS A 265 -14.87 -6.06 1.98
CA CYS A 265 -15.82 -5.21 1.27
C CYS A 265 -16.83 -6.06 0.47
N VAL A 266 -18.12 -5.86 0.68
CA VAL A 266 -19.17 -6.60 -0.04
C VAL A 266 -19.13 -6.40 -1.56
N ARG A 267 -18.66 -5.24 -2.03
CA ARG A 267 -18.63 -4.93 -3.47
C ARG A 267 -17.41 -5.42 -4.24
N CYS A 268 -16.21 -5.32 -3.65
CA CYS A 268 -14.97 -5.66 -4.36
C CYS A 268 -14.19 -6.81 -3.73
N GLY A 269 -14.68 -7.39 -2.63
CA GLY A 269 -13.97 -8.42 -1.88
C GLY A 269 -12.67 -7.96 -1.19
N ALA A 270 -12.24 -6.70 -1.39
CA ALA A 270 -11.00 -6.23 -0.79
C ALA A 270 -11.12 -6.12 0.73
N ARG A 271 -10.12 -6.67 1.44
CA ARG A 271 -10.01 -6.60 2.89
C ARG A 271 -9.41 -5.27 3.33
N ARG A 272 -10.24 -4.34 3.82
CA ARG A 272 -9.84 -2.97 4.25
C ARG A 272 -10.69 -2.51 5.44
N GLU A 273 -10.26 -1.46 6.16
CA GLU A 273 -11.12 -0.76 7.15
C GLU A 273 -12.37 -0.23 6.41
N PRO A 274 -13.60 -0.59 6.80
CA PRO A 274 -14.81 -0.09 6.16
C PRO A 274 -14.91 1.43 6.27
N ALA A 275 -15.20 2.10 5.16
CA ALA A 275 -15.56 3.53 5.19
C ALA A 275 -16.98 3.72 5.70
N THR A 276 -17.89 2.83 5.31
CA THR A 276 -19.28 2.85 5.71
C THR A 276 -19.88 1.45 5.61
N ARG A 277 -21.17 1.33 5.91
CA ARG A 277 -21.95 0.11 5.70
C ARG A 277 -23.10 0.41 4.74
N ASP A 278 -23.50 -0.57 3.94
CA ASP A 278 -24.68 -0.46 3.08
C ASP A 278 -25.99 -0.53 3.90
N ASP A 279 -27.14 -0.46 3.22
CA ASP A 279 -28.46 -0.48 3.87
C ASP A 279 -28.73 -1.79 4.65
N GLN A 280 -28.02 -2.87 4.32
CA GLN A 280 -28.09 -4.17 5.00
C GLN A 280 -27.02 -4.31 6.11
N GLY A 281 -26.27 -3.24 6.42
CA GLY A 281 -25.22 -3.25 7.44
C GLY A 281 -23.90 -3.89 6.99
N ARG A 282 -23.74 -4.23 5.72
CA ARG A 282 -22.54 -4.89 5.19
C ARG A 282 -21.44 -3.88 4.88
N PRO A 283 -20.16 -4.20 5.11
CA PRO A 283 -19.07 -3.23 5.02
C PRO A 283 -18.73 -2.84 3.57
N LEU A 284 -18.57 -1.53 3.35
CA LEU A 284 -18.09 -0.96 2.09
C LEU A 284 -16.73 -0.27 2.30
N CYS A 285 -15.75 -0.62 1.47
CA CYS A 285 -14.43 0.02 1.52
C CYS A 285 -14.48 1.47 0.99
N PRO A 286 -13.53 2.34 1.37
CA PRO A 286 -13.50 3.73 0.91
C PRO A 286 -13.53 3.88 -0.62
N ASN A 287 -12.87 2.97 -1.34
CA ASN A 287 -12.85 3.01 -2.80
C ASN A 287 -14.23 2.72 -3.39
N CYS A 288 -14.84 1.59 -3.03
CA CYS A 288 -16.18 1.21 -3.51
C CYS A 288 -17.28 2.19 -3.08
N LEU A 289 -17.10 2.86 -1.95
CA LEU A 289 -17.97 3.96 -1.55
C LEU A 289 -17.80 5.13 -2.53
N ILE A 290 -16.57 5.61 -2.76
CA ILE A 290 -16.32 6.80 -3.59
C ILE A 290 -16.59 6.55 -5.09
N THR A 291 -16.39 5.33 -5.58
CA THR A 291 -16.60 4.95 -6.98
C THR A 291 -17.98 4.37 -7.26
N ASP A 292 -18.89 4.36 -6.27
CA ASP A 292 -20.28 3.95 -6.46
C ASP A 292 -20.89 4.70 -7.65
N PRO A 293 -21.51 4.02 -8.64
CA PRO A 293 -22.22 4.69 -9.74
C PRO A 293 -23.25 5.71 -9.26
N ALA A 294 -23.87 5.50 -8.10
CA ALA A 294 -24.81 6.44 -7.51
C ALA A 294 -24.12 7.72 -6.95
N ASN A 295 -22.78 7.71 -6.85
CA ASN A 295 -21.95 8.88 -6.55
C ASN A 295 -21.36 9.54 -7.83
N ALA A 296 -21.68 9.04 -9.02
CA ALA A 296 -21.27 9.64 -10.28
C ALA A 296 -22.21 10.78 -10.69
N GLU A 297 -21.61 11.90 -11.12
CA GLU A 297 -22.30 13.12 -11.52
C GLU A 297 -21.99 13.41 -12.99
N VAL A 298 -22.93 14.06 -13.68
CA VAL A 298 -22.75 14.49 -15.08
C VAL A 298 -21.83 15.69 -15.08
N CYS A 299 -20.66 15.57 -15.70
CA CYS A 299 -19.75 16.69 -15.79
C CYS A 299 -20.29 17.78 -16.71
N ILE A 300 -20.25 19.04 -16.28
CA ILE A 300 -20.73 20.15 -17.12
C ILE A 300 -19.90 20.32 -18.42
N SER A 301 -18.61 20.00 -18.39
CA SER A 301 -17.71 20.21 -19.53
C SER A 301 -17.74 19.07 -20.56
N CYS A 302 -17.69 17.82 -20.11
CA CYS A 302 -17.61 16.64 -21.02
C CYS A 302 -18.90 15.80 -21.07
N ARG A 303 -19.91 16.17 -20.30
CA ARG A 303 -21.23 15.51 -20.21
C ARG A 303 -21.23 14.03 -19.83
N GLU A 304 -20.10 13.37 -19.62
CA GLU A 304 -20.12 11.98 -19.12
C GLU A 304 -20.37 11.92 -17.60
N ARG A 305 -21.08 10.87 -17.19
CA ARG A 305 -21.41 10.59 -15.79
C ARG A 305 -20.30 9.79 -15.10
N ARG A 306 -19.50 10.46 -14.27
CA ARG A 306 -18.34 9.87 -13.57
C ARG A 306 -18.14 10.51 -12.20
N ARG A 307 -17.15 10.03 -11.44
CA ARG A 307 -16.71 10.68 -10.20
C ARG A 307 -16.22 12.11 -10.49
N VAL A 308 -16.76 13.08 -9.78
CA VAL A 308 -16.37 14.48 -9.87
C VAL A 308 -15.48 14.88 -8.69
N GLN A 309 -14.57 15.82 -8.94
CA GLN A 309 -13.60 16.30 -7.95
C GLN A 309 -13.97 17.69 -7.44
N THR A 310 -14.36 18.57 -8.35
CA THR A 310 -14.68 19.97 -8.06
C THR A 310 -16.15 20.19 -8.38
N ARG A 311 -16.85 20.96 -7.55
CA ARG A 311 -18.20 21.45 -7.83
C ARG A 311 -18.09 22.97 -7.91
N THR A 312 -18.28 23.52 -9.11
CA THR A 312 -18.32 24.98 -9.32
C THR A 312 -19.78 25.44 -9.24
N PRO A 313 -20.05 26.76 -9.15
CA PRO A 313 -21.41 27.29 -9.18
C PRO A 313 -22.21 26.84 -10.42
N GLU A 314 -21.53 26.66 -11.55
CA GLU A 314 -22.11 26.24 -12.83
C GLU A 314 -22.35 24.71 -12.90
N GLY A 315 -21.77 23.95 -11.96
CA GLY A 315 -22.03 22.54 -11.77
C GLY A 315 -20.78 21.67 -11.55
N PRO A 316 -20.94 20.34 -11.51
CA PRO A 316 -19.86 19.44 -11.13
C PRO A 316 -18.88 19.18 -12.29
N GLN A 317 -17.59 19.15 -11.97
CA GLN A 317 -16.48 18.92 -12.90
C GLN A 317 -15.58 17.77 -12.46
N ARG A 318 -15.13 16.98 -13.44
CA ARG A 318 -14.20 15.85 -13.20
C ARG A 318 -12.76 16.34 -13.12
N PRO A 319 -11.85 15.58 -12.47
CA PRO A 319 -10.42 15.91 -12.44
C PRO A 319 -9.84 16.32 -13.80
N ASN A 320 -10.15 15.56 -14.85
CA ASN A 320 -9.60 15.77 -16.18
C ASN A 320 -10.35 16.82 -17.02
N CYS A 321 -11.49 17.29 -16.52
CA CYS A 321 -12.36 18.24 -17.22
C CYS A 321 -12.44 19.58 -16.49
N CYS A 322 -11.78 19.71 -15.33
CA CYS A 322 -11.51 20.99 -14.72
C CYS A 322 -10.66 21.78 -15.72
N PRO A 323 -11.19 22.85 -16.35
CA PRO A 323 -10.44 23.58 -17.35
C PRO A 323 -9.20 24.19 -16.67
N LEU A 324 -8.04 23.95 -17.28
CA LEU A 324 -6.87 24.73 -16.93
C LEU A 324 -7.16 26.18 -17.34
N PRO A 325 -6.80 27.19 -16.53
CA PRO A 325 -7.00 28.58 -16.90
C PRO A 325 -6.37 28.83 -18.28
N ILE A 326 -7.08 29.59 -19.12
CA ILE A 326 -6.52 30.04 -20.40
C ILE A 326 -5.46 31.07 -20.05
N VAL A 327 -4.24 30.81 -20.51
CA VAL A 327 -3.10 31.69 -20.25
C VAL A 327 -2.36 31.98 -21.54
N VAL A 328 -1.77 33.17 -21.63
CA VAL A 328 -0.76 33.47 -22.65
C VAL A 328 0.53 32.78 -22.20
N CYS A 329 0.96 31.75 -22.93
CA CYS A 329 2.14 31.00 -22.53
C CYS A 329 3.40 31.86 -22.65
N SER A 330 4.11 32.04 -21.55
CA SER A 330 5.40 32.77 -21.50
C SER A 330 6.52 32.17 -22.36
N ILE A 331 6.38 30.92 -22.83
CA ILE A 331 7.39 30.23 -23.64
C ILE A 331 7.08 30.32 -25.13
N CYS A 332 5.86 29.97 -25.55
CA CYS A 332 5.48 29.90 -26.97
C CYS A 332 4.58 31.05 -27.45
N GLY A 333 4.22 31.98 -26.57
CA GLY A 333 3.34 33.12 -26.89
C GLY A 333 1.87 32.76 -27.17
N ARG A 334 1.53 31.47 -27.31
CA ARG A 334 0.17 31.05 -27.66
C ARG A 334 -0.78 31.16 -26.45
N THR A 335 -1.98 31.65 -26.72
CA THR A 335 -3.13 31.61 -25.80
C THR A 335 -3.69 30.19 -25.76
N ALA A 336 -3.49 29.49 -24.65
CA ALA A 336 -3.90 28.09 -24.52
C ALA A 336 -4.14 27.71 -23.05
N PRO A 337 -4.85 26.60 -22.77
CA PRO A 337 -5.01 26.10 -21.41
C PRO A 337 -3.65 25.78 -20.76
N GLY A 338 -3.40 26.33 -19.58
CA GLY A 338 -2.12 26.24 -18.89
C GLY A 338 -2.19 26.49 -17.40
N MET A 339 -1.03 26.44 -16.74
CA MET A 339 -0.90 26.71 -15.30
C MET A 339 0.28 27.64 -15.08
N LEU A 340 0.25 28.34 -13.93
CA LEU A 340 1.43 29.05 -13.46
C LEU A 340 2.53 28.04 -13.13
N SER A 341 3.71 28.28 -13.67
CA SER A 341 4.91 27.54 -13.30
C SER A 341 5.21 27.79 -11.84
N LYS A 342 5.25 26.74 -11.01
CA LYS A 342 5.69 26.86 -9.60
C LYS A 342 7.12 27.39 -9.45
N LEU A 343 7.90 27.38 -10.53
CA LEU A 343 9.30 27.78 -10.53
C LEU A 343 9.47 29.27 -10.87
N THR A 344 8.80 29.76 -11.93
CA THR A 344 8.95 31.16 -12.40
C THR A 344 7.79 32.06 -12.01
N GLY A 345 6.70 31.50 -11.48
CA GLY A 345 5.43 32.21 -11.34
C GLY A 345 4.74 32.54 -12.68
N LEU A 346 5.38 32.30 -13.84
CA LEU A 346 4.87 32.69 -15.14
C LEU A 346 3.89 31.65 -15.74
N PRO A 347 2.92 32.07 -16.57
CA PRO A 347 1.96 31.15 -17.17
C PRO A 347 2.60 30.25 -18.24
N ARG A 348 2.25 28.95 -18.24
CA ARG A 348 2.78 27.94 -19.17
C ARG A 348 1.67 27.01 -19.67
N CYS A 349 1.55 26.87 -20.99
CA CYS A 349 0.57 25.95 -21.59
C CYS A 349 0.97 24.48 -21.43
N ARG A 350 -0.01 23.58 -21.57
CA ARG A 350 0.21 22.13 -21.46
C ARG A 350 1.24 21.60 -22.47
N GLY A 351 1.24 22.12 -23.69
CA GLY A 351 2.22 21.74 -24.73
C GLY A 351 3.66 22.02 -24.31
N CYS A 352 3.95 23.25 -23.86
CA CYS A 352 5.28 23.61 -23.37
C CYS A 352 5.64 22.93 -22.05
N PHE A 353 4.66 22.57 -21.21
CA PHE A 353 4.91 21.77 -20.02
C PHE A 353 5.44 20.36 -20.34
N GLN A 354 4.90 19.74 -21.40
CA GLN A 354 5.27 18.38 -21.82
C GLN A 354 6.47 18.34 -22.78
N ARG A 355 6.80 19.47 -23.43
CA ARG A 355 7.90 19.59 -24.39
C ARG A 355 9.25 19.35 -23.71
N GLN A 356 10.04 18.45 -24.30
CA GLN A 356 11.47 18.33 -24.02
C GLN A 356 12.25 18.99 -25.15
N ALA A 357 13.25 19.81 -24.79
CA ALA A 357 14.11 20.47 -25.76
C ALA A 357 15.54 20.58 -25.21
N ARG A 358 16.50 20.78 -26.11
CA ARG A 358 17.88 21.06 -25.74
C ARG A 358 17.95 22.44 -25.08
N CYS A 359 18.31 22.47 -23.80
CA CYS A 359 18.42 23.72 -23.06
C CYS A 359 19.53 24.60 -23.66
N THR A 360 19.23 25.86 -23.98
CA THR A 360 20.24 26.80 -24.52
C THR A 360 21.35 27.12 -23.52
N ALA A 361 21.03 27.14 -22.22
CA ALA A 361 22.03 27.40 -21.16
C ALA A 361 22.97 26.21 -20.86
N CYS A 362 22.45 24.98 -20.70
CA CYS A 362 23.26 23.83 -20.28
C CYS A 362 23.44 22.73 -21.35
N GLY A 363 22.89 22.90 -22.54
CA GLY A 363 23.00 21.96 -23.67
C GLY A 363 22.29 20.61 -23.49
N ARG A 364 21.67 20.33 -22.33
CA ARG A 364 21.00 19.04 -22.03
C ARG A 364 19.54 19.04 -22.48
N VAL A 365 19.06 17.91 -22.99
CA VAL A 365 17.64 17.71 -23.35
C VAL A 365 16.82 17.46 -22.09
N ARG A 366 15.94 18.40 -21.74
CA ARG A 366 15.10 18.36 -20.53
C ARG A 366 13.75 19.03 -20.80
N GLY A 367 12.81 18.89 -19.87
CA GLY A 367 11.56 19.66 -19.89
C GLY A 367 11.83 21.17 -19.85
N VAL A 368 11.07 21.94 -20.63
CA VAL A 368 11.21 23.40 -20.74
C VAL A 368 10.43 24.09 -19.63
N HIS A 369 11.07 24.99 -18.88
CA HIS A 369 10.49 25.71 -17.75
C HIS A 369 10.52 27.25 -17.90
N SER A 370 11.44 27.81 -18.70
CA SER A 370 11.46 29.23 -19.10
C SER A 370 12.13 29.41 -20.46
N GLY A 371 12.43 30.66 -20.84
CA GLY A 371 12.96 31.02 -22.15
C GLY A 371 11.85 31.13 -23.18
N THR A 372 12.22 31.10 -24.46
CA THR A 372 11.28 31.14 -25.60
C THR A 372 11.18 29.77 -26.27
N ALA A 373 10.29 29.64 -27.26
CA ALA A 373 10.14 28.41 -28.03
C ALA A 373 11.42 28.01 -28.79
N ASP A 374 12.23 29.01 -29.17
CA ASP A 374 13.48 28.88 -29.92
C ASP A 374 14.71 28.87 -29.02
N ALA A 375 14.63 29.51 -27.84
CA ALA A 375 15.65 29.46 -26.80
C ALA A 375 15.10 28.82 -25.51
N PRO A 376 14.77 27.51 -25.50
CA PRO A 376 14.16 26.86 -24.36
C PRO A 376 15.15 26.66 -23.22
N VAL A 377 14.70 26.91 -21.99
CA VAL A 377 15.52 26.79 -20.78
C VAL A 377 14.90 25.77 -19.83
N CYS A 378 15.72 24.84 -19.33
CA CYS A 378 15.26 23.79 -18.42
C CYS A 378 15.11 24.29 -16.99
N GLY A 379 14.28 23.65 -16.17
CA GLY A 379 13.99 24.11 -14.79
C GLY A 379 15.23 24.44 -13.94
N PRO A 380 16.29 23.62 -13.94
CA PRO A 380 17.54 23.96 -13.24
C PRO A 380 18.28 25.22 -13.75
N CYS A 381 18.02 25.63 -14.99
CA CYS A 381 18.58 26.83 -15.65
C CYS A 381 17.57 27.97 -15.72
N THR A 382 16.34 27.76 -15.26
CA THR A 382 15.28 28.75 -15.18
C THR A 382 15.45 29.46 -13.83
N GLU A 383 15.97 30.69 -13.87
CA GLU A 383 16.61 31.42 -12.76
C GLU A 383 17.87 30.75 -12.17
N PRO A 384 19.03 31.03 -12.77
CA PRO A 384 20.32 30.92 -12.13
C PRO A 384 20.98 32.31 -12.07
N ASP A 385 21.36 32.73 -10.86
CA ASP A 385 22.50 33.63 -10.71
C ASP A 385 23.63 33.14 -11.61
N THR A 386 24.19 34.02 -12.43
CA THR A 386 25.37 33.72 -13.25
C THR A 386 26.54 33.24 -12.35
N GLU A 387 26.51 33.63 -11.07
CA GLU A 387 27.41 33.20 -9.99
C GLU A 387 27.23 31.74 -9.55
N LEU A 388 26.19 31.01 -9.98
CA LEU A 388 26.03 29.60 -9.57
C LEU A 388 26.68 28.60 -10.54
N TRP A 389 27.14 29.06 -11.71
CA TRP A 389 27.81 28.22 -12.72
C TRP A 389 29.31 28.52 -12.73
N HIS A 390 30.05 27.73 -11.97
CA HIS A 390 31.52 27.79 -11.98
C HIS A 390 32.08 26.51 -12.61
N PRO A 391 33.27 26.60 -13.25
CA PRO A 391 34.03 25.40 -13.57
C PRO A 391 34.31 24.67 -12.26
N CYS A 392 33.99 23.38 -12.22
CA CYS A 392 34.36 22.58 -11.07
C CYS A 392 35.87 22.65 -10.86
N PRO A 393 36.37 22.96 -9.65
CA PRO A 393 37.82 23.05 -9.40
C PRO A 393 38.56 21.72 -9.62
N THR A 394 37.82 20.60 -9.65
CA THR A 394 38.38 19.25 -9.85
C THR A 394 38.29 18.76 -11.29
N CYS A 395 37.21 19.04 -12.02
CA CYS A 395 37.01 18.49 -13.38
C CYS A 395 36.85 19.54 -14.48
N GLY A 396 36.89 20.83 -14.15
CA GLY A 396 36.73 21.95 -15.10
C GLY A 396 35.33 22.10 -15.71
N GLN A 397 34.45 21.09 -15.57
CA GLN A 397 33.13 21.13 -16.17
C GLN A 397 32.23 22.13 -15.45
N ALA A 398 31.64 23.06 -16.21
CA ALA A 398 30.69 24.03 -15.69
C ALA A 398 29.44 23.31 -15.14
N GLU A 399 29.26 23.35 -13.82
CA GLU A 399 28.09 22.82 -13.14
C GLU A 399 27.50 23.86 -12.19
N ARG A 400 26.22 23.66 -11.85
CA ARG A 400 25.54 24.48 -10.85
C ARG A 400 26.00 24.10 -9.44
N LEU A 401 26.99 24.82 -8.91
CA LEU A 401 27.52 24.65 -7.56
C LEU A 401 26.70 25.49 -6.57
N ARG A 402 26.42 24.98 -5.36
CA ARG A 402 25.71 25.75 -4.31
C ARG A 402 26.66 26.50 -3.37
N ALA A 403 27.96 26.19 -3.48
CA ALA A 403 29.06 26.73 -2.70
C ALA A 403 30.36 26.49 -3.52
N PRO A 404 31.45 27.25 -3.28
CA PRO A 404 32.76 26.96 -3.86
C PRO A 404 33.20 25.54 -3.46
N GLY A 405 33.30 24.62 -4.42
CA GLY A 405 33.65 23.22 -4.12
C GLY A 405 33.50 22.26 -5.31
N PRO A 406 33.91 20.99 -5.16
CA PRO A 406 33.78 19.99 -6.22
C PRO A 406 32.31 19.79 -6.63
N CYS A 407 32.09 19.53 -7.92
CA CYS A 407 30.75 19.27 -8.45
C CYS A 407 30.19 17.94 -7.91
N ARG A 408 28.88 17.71 -8.06
CA ARG A 408 28.23 16.52 -7.48
C ARG A 408 28.81 15.20 -7.99
N ARG A 409 29.33 15.18 -9.22
CA ARG A 409 30.03 14.00 -9.78
C ARG A 409 31.39 13.80 -9.15
N CYS A 410 32.16 14.88 -8.95
CA CYS A 410 33.46 14.82 -8.27
C CYS A 410 33.31 14.45 -6.80
N THR A 411 32.34 15.02 -6.07
CA THR A 411 32.03 14.62 -4.69
C THR A 411 31.62 13.14 -4.62
N LEU A 412 30.85 12.65 -5.60
CA LEU A 412 30.48 11.23 -5.67
C LEU A 412 31.70 10.33 -5.89
N ARG A 413 32.60 10.69 -6.83
CA ARG A 413 33.85 9.96 -7.08
C ARG A 413 34.73 9.93 -5.85
N GLN A 414 34.93 11.07 -5.19
CA GLN A 414 35.69 11.16 -3.95
C GLN A 414 35.08 10.24 -2.87
N ARG A 415 33.77 10.31 -2.67
CA ARG A 415 33.09 9.46 -1.67
C ARG A 415 33.18 7.97 -2.01
N LEU A 416 33.12 7.60 -3.29
CA LEU A 416 33.33 6.21 -3.72
C LEU A 416 34.76 5.75 -3.43
N HIS A 417 35.75 6.61 -3.71
CA HIS A 417 37.14 6.32 -3.43
C HIS A 417 37.39 6.13 -1.92
N GLU A 418 36.87 7.02 -1.08
CA GLU A 418 36.92 6.89 0.40
C GLU A 418 36.34 5.56 0.92
N LEU A 419 35.29 5.05 0.27
CA LEU A 419 34.61 3.83 0.71
C LEU A 419 35.19 2.56 0.11
N LEU A 420 35.82 2.61 -1.06
CA LEU A 420 36.25 1.42 -1.80
C LEU A 420 37.77 1.25 -1.81
N ALA A 421 38.54 2.28 -1.44
CA ALA A 421 39.99 2.17 -1.31
C ALA A 421 40.38 1.21 -0.17
N ASP A 422 41.47 0.46 -0.41
CA ASP A 422 42.09 -0.39 0.59
C ASP A 422 43.08 0.41 1.47
N GLY A 423 43.83 -0.29 2.33
CA GLY A 423 44.82 0.33 3.21
C GLY A 423 45.98 1.04 2.48
N THR A 424 46.13 0.85 1.17
CA THR A 424 47.13 1.51 0.32
C THR A 424 46.59 2.75 -0.39
N GLY A 425 45.29 3.04 -0.26
CA GLY A 425 44.62 4.12 -0.97
C GLY A 425 44.23 3.77 -2.42
N ALA A 426 44.48 2.54 -2.87
CA ALA A 426 44.05 2.06 -4.18
C ALA A 426 42.70 1.33 -4.08
N ILE A 427 41.86 1.41 -5.12
CA ILE A 427 40.63 0.62 -5.20
C ILE A 427 41.01 -0.79 -5.69
N PRO A 428 40.63 -1.87 -4.98
CA PRO A 428 40.89 -3.23 -5.43
C PRO A 428 40.33 -3.47 -6.85
N PRO A 429 41.08 -4.12 -7.77
CA PRO A 429 40.64 -4.31 -9.16
C PRO A 429 39.26 -4.98 -9.29
N LYS A 430 38.90 -5.87 -8.36
CA LYS A 430 37.59 -6.53 -8.33
C LYS A 430 36.42 -5.58 -8.05
N LEU A 431 36.65 -4.43 -7.41
CA LEU A 431 35.65 -3.41 -7.09
C LEU A 431 35.63 -2.25 -8.11
N GLN A 432 36.58 -2.21 -9.04
CA GLN A 432 36.64 -1.19 -10.08
C GLN A 432 35.36 -1.11 -10.94
N PRO A 433 34.73 -2.23 -11.37
CA PRO A 433 33.47 -2.16 -12.13
C PRO A 433 32.33 -1.50 -11.36
N LEU A 434 32.27 -1.69 -10.04
CA LEU A 434 31.30 -1.03 -9.17
C LEU A 434 31.57 0.47 -9.09
N HIS A 435 32.83 0.86 -8.89
CA HIS A 435 33.24 2.26 -8.88
C HIS A 435 32.82 2.95 -10.17
N ASP A 436 33.18 2.39 -11.33
CA ASP A 436 32.95 3.02 -12.63
C ASP A 436 31.46 3.12 -12.97
N ALA A 437 30.68 2.08 -12.64
CA ALA A 437 29.23 2.07 -12.84
C ALA A 437 28.51 3.11 -11.96
N LEU A 438 28.97 3.34 -10.73
CA LEU A 438 28.40 4.36 -9.85
C LEU A 438 28.92 5.77 -10.20
N ALA A 439 30.17 5.92 -10.60
CA ALA A 439 30.76 7.20 -10.99
C ALA A 439 30.15 7.75 -12.29
N SER A 440 29.71 6.87 -13.19
CA SER A 440 29.09 7.26 -14.46
C SER A 440 27.59 7.57 -14.35
N THR A 441 26.93 7.28 -13.23
CA THR A 441 25.47 7.46 -13.06
C THR A 441 25.00 8.89 -13.30
N GLU A 442 23.87 9.03 -13.99
CA GLU A 442 23.18 10.32 -14.15
C GLU A 442 22.45 10.75 -12.87
N ARG A 443 22.18 9.80 -11.94
CA ARG A 443 21.41 10.03 -10.71
C ARG A 443 22.31 10.22 -9.49
N THR A 444 23.24 11.15 -9.58
CA THR A 444 24.26 11.44 -8.55
C THR A 444 23.66 11.64 -7.15
N ALA A 445 22.55 12.38 -7.04
CA ALA A 445 21.89 12.62 -5.75
C ALA A 445 21.31 11.34 -5.11
N THR A 446 20.82 10.41 -5.93
CA THR A 446 20.29 9.12 -5.44
C THR A 446 21.44 8.21 -5.00
N ALA A 447 22.53 8.16 -5.77
CA ALA A 447 23.73 7.42 -5.42
C ALA A 447 24.37 7.94 -4.12
N MET A 448 24.55 9.26 -4.00
CA MET A 448 25.07 9.88 -2.77
C MET A 448 24.20 9.57 -1.54
N ARG A 449 22.86 9.66 -1.67
CA ARG A 449 21.96 9.32 -0.56
C ARG A 449 22.06 7.84 -0.16
N TRP A 450 22.26 6.96 -1.13
CA TRP A 450 22.45 5.54 -0.87
C TRP A 450 23.79 5.27 -0.15
N LEU A 451 24.89 5.87 -0.62
CA LEU A 451 26.22 5.76 0.00
C LEU A 451 26.29 6.41 1.40
N ALA A 452 25.44 7.39 1.68
CA ALA A 452 25.33 8.01 3.00
C ALA A 452 24.61 7.11 4.04
N GLY A 453 23.99 6.01 3.62
CA GLY A 453 23.37 5.06 4.54
C GLY A 453 24.44 4.31 5.34
N GLY A 454 24.38 4.35 6.68
CA GLY A 454 25.41 3.79 7.55
C GLY A 454 25.80 2.34 7.22
N ILE A 455 24.82 1.44 7.10
CA ILE A 455 25.07 0.03 6.74
C ILE A 455 25.74 -0.10 5.36
N VAL A 456 25.36 0.74 4.39
CA VAL A 456 25.93 0.71 3.03
C VAL A 456 27.39 1.13 3.08
N ALA A 457 27.69 2.26 3.74
CA ALA A 457 29.05 2.76 3.89
C ALA A 457 29.94 1.73 4.60
N THR A 458 29.49 1.16 5.72
CA THR A 458 30.26 0.15 6.47
C THR A 458 30.54 -1.09 5.64
N VAL A 459 29.52 -1.66 4.97
CA VAL A 459 29.71 -2.87 4.17
C VAL A 459 30.63 -2.62 2.98
N LEU A 460 30.50 -1.49 2.28
CA LEU A 460 31.40 -1.17 1.16
C LEU A 460 32.84 -0.92 1.63
N SER A 461 33.03 -0.24 2.77
CA SER A 461 34.35 -0.05 3.38
C SER A 461 35.00 -1.35 3.85
N ASP A 462 34.24 -2.26 4.44
CA ASP A 462 34.74 -3.58 4.83
C ASP A 462 35.14 -4.43 3.61
N LEU A 463 34.42 -4.30 2.50
CA LEU A 463 34.77 -4.96 1.24
C LEU A 463 36.01 -4.32 0.59
N GLY A 464 36.11 -2.99 0.58
CA GLY A 464 37.26 -2.24 0.03
C GLY A 464 38.56 -2.51 0.79
N SER A 465 38.49 -2.46 2.13
CA SER A 465 39.63 -2.74 3.02
C SER A 465 40.00 -4.22 3.14
N GLY A 466 39.22 -5.13 2.55
CA GLY A 466 39.45 -6.58 2.66
C GLY A 466 39.06 -7.20 4.01
N ARG A 467 38.57 -6.42 4.99
CA ARG A 467 38.04 -6.95 6.27
C ARG A 467 36.90 -7.95 6.06
N ARG A 468 36.14 -7.81 4.98
CA ARG A 468 35.10 -8.75 4.56
C ARG A 468 35.43 -9.31 3.18
N PRO A 469 35.43 -10.63 2.98
CA PRO A 469 35.68 -11.20 1.67
C PRO A 469 34.51 -10.92 0.73
N LEU A 470 34.81 -10.59 -0.53
CA LEU A 470 33.82 -10.33 -1.58
C LEU A 470 33.14 -11.63 -2.04
N THR A 471 32.22 -12.13 -1.22
CA THR A 471 31.48 -13.36 -1.49
C THR A 471 30.03 -13.24 -1.03
N HIS A 472 29.17 -14.05 -1.65
CA HIS A 472 27.77 -14.17 -1.23
C HIS A 472 27.62 -14.61 0.22
N ARG A 473 28.47 -15.55 0.68
CA ARG A 473 28.45 -16.07 2.06
C ARG A 473 28.74 -14.98 3.08
N ALA A 474 29.74 -14.13 2.83
CA ALA A 474 30.09 -13.04 3.73
C ALA A 474 28.99 -11.97 3.86
N LEU A 475 28.16 -11.80 2.82
CA LEU A 475 26.98 -10.93 2.88
C LEU A 475 25.76 -11.63 3.54
N ASP A 476 25.75 -12.96 3.59
CA ASP A 476 24.68 -13.74 4.24
C ASP A 476 24.83 -13.75 5.77
N GLU A 477 26.04 -13.54 6.27
CA GLU A 477 26.37 -13.41 7.71
C GLU A 477 25.91 -12.06 8.30
N LEU A 478 25.58 -11.08 7.47
CA LEU A 478 25.01 -9.81 7.90
C LEU A 478 23.53 -9.96 8.26
N PRO A 479 22.98 -9.13 9.18
CA PRO A 479 21.57 -9.16 9.53
C PRO A 479 20.66 -9.04 8.29
N GLU A 480 19.66 -9.92 8.20
CA GLU A 480 18.72 -9.91 7.08
C GLU A 480 18.00 -8.55 6.98
N GLY A 481 18.02 -7.96 5.78
CA GLY A 481 17.40 -6.68 5.57
C GLY A 481 17.44 -6.22 4.12
N LYS A 482 16.48 -5.36 3.76
CA LYS A 482 16.34 -4.81 2.41
C LYS A 482 17.60 -4.08 1.93
N VAL A 483 18.39 -3.52 2.86
CA VAL A 483 19.63 -2.79 2.56
C VAL A 483 20.70 -3.74 2.04
N VAL A 484 20.98 -4.84 2.76
CA VAL A 484 21.98 -5.85 2.34
C VAL A 484 21.55 -6.55 1.05
N GLU A 485 20.25 -6.84 0.90
CA GLU A 485 19.71 -7.35 -0.37
C GLU A 485 19.95 -6.39 -1.54
N HIS A 486 19.81 -5.09 -1.30
CA HIS A 486 20.07 -4.07 -2.32
C HIS A 486 21.56 -3.97 -2.65
N ILE A 487 22.45 -3.96 -1.64
CA ILE A 487 23.91 -3.97 -1.84
C ILE A 487 24.31 -5.16 -2.71
N ARG A 488 23.86 -6.36 -2.36
CA ARG A 488 24.12 -7.58 -3.14
C ARG A 488 23.61 -7.45 -4.58
N SER A 489 22.42 -6.88 -4.77
CA SER A 489 21.86 -6.64 -6.11
C SER A 489 22.72 -5.66 -6.93
N VAL A 490 23.29 -4.62 -6.31
CA VAL A 490 24.22 -3.69 -6.97
C VAL A 490 25.51 -4.39 -7.36
N LEU A 491 26.10 -5.20 -6.46
CA LEU A 491 27.33 -5.95 -6.72
C LEU A 491 27.15 -6.97 -7.86
N VAL A 492 26.01 -7.66 -7.89
CA VAL A 492 25.67 -8.57 -8.99
C VAL A 492 25.43 -7.83 -10.30
N ALA A 493 24.75 -6.68 -10.26
CA ALA A 493 24.46 -5.88 -11.46
C ALA A 493 25.70 -5.18 -12.05
N THR A 494 26.80 -5.14 -11.32
CA THR A 494 28.09 -4.58 -11.75
C THR A 494 29.12 -5.67 -12.04
N ASP A 495 28.69 -6.94 -12.08
CA ASP A 495 29.52 -8.13 -12.31
C ASP A 495 30.67 -8.33 -11.30
N VAL A 496 30.65 -7.57 -10.20
CA VAL A 496 31.58 -7.71 -9.07
C VAL A 496 31.30 -8.99 -8.27
N LEU A 497 30.05 -9.45 -8.28
CA LEU A 497 29.62 -10.69 -7.63
C LEU A 497 28.83 -11.54 -8.64
N PRO A 498 29.06 -12.86 -8.74
CA PRO A 498 28.34 -13.69 -9.71
C PRO A 498 26.84 -13.74 -9.40
N ALA A 499 26.01 -13.92 -10.43
CA ALA A 499 24.58 -14.10 -10.25
C ALA A 499 24.28 -15.33 -9.39
N ARG A 500 23.32 -15.21 -8.46
CA ARG A 500 22.88 -16.27 -7.54
C ARG A 500 21.36 -16.24 -7.42
N ASP A 501 20.75 -17.42 -7.38
CA ASP A 501 19.32 -17.56 -7.11
C ASP A 501 19.02 -17.27 -5.62
N GLU A 502 18.82 -15.99 -5.31
CA GLU A 502 18.51 -15.52 -3.96
C GLU A 502 17.21 -16.13 -3.41
N GLN A 503 16.25 -16.47 -4.27
CA GLN A 503 15.01 -17.08 -3.82
C GLN A 503 15.24 -18.54 -3.42
N MET A 504 16.03 -19.29 -4.18
CA MET A 504 16.42 -20.66 -3.80
C MET A 504 17.19 -20.68 -2.47
N VAL A 505 18.18 -19.80 -2.30
CA VAL A 505 18.96 -19.70 -1.06
C VAL A 505 18.06 -19.40 0.15
N ARG A 506 17.11 -18.47 0.02
CA ARG A 506 16.12 -18.16 1.07
C ARG A 506 15.19 -19.33 1.38
N LEU A 507 14.88 -20.15 0.38
CA LEU A 507 14.05 -21.33 0.57
C LEU A 507 14.84 -22.42 1.29
N GLU A 508 16.10 -22.65 0.90
CA GLU A 508 16.99 -23.63 1.53
C GLU A 508 17.28 -23.30 3.00
N ARG A 509 17.57 -22.03 3.31
CA ARG A 509 17.71 -21.55 4.69
C ARG A 509 16.44 -21.79 5.49
N HIS A 510 15.30 -21.39 4.96
CA HIS A 510 14.01 -21.60 5.62
C HIS A 510 13.69 -23.08 5.85
N VAL A 511 14.01 -23.95 4.88
CA VAL A 511 13.85 -25.40 5.02
C VAL A 511 14.74 -25.92 6.15
N LYS A 512 16.02 -25.50 6.19
CA LYS A 512 16.95 -25.90 7.24
C LYS A 512 16.44 -25.50 8.63
N ASP A 513 16.05 -24.25 8.80
CA ASP A 513 15.60 -23.72 10.08
C ASP A 513 14.28 -24.36 10.54
N LEU A 514 13.32 -24.52 9.63
CA LEU A 514 12.01 -25.11 9.93
C LEU A 514 12.13 -26.60 10.27
N VAL A 515 12.95 -27.35 9.53
CA VAL A 515 13.25 -28.74 9.88
C VAL A 515 13.96 -28.80 11.23
N ALA A 516 14.93 -27.94 11.51
CA ALA A 516 15.62 -27.94 12.81
C ALA A 516 14.69 -27.60 13.99
N SER A 517 13.70 -26.73 13.78
CA SER A 517 12.76 -26.29 14.83
C SER A 517 11.67 -27.31 15.19
N HIS A 518 11.49 -28.37 14.40
CA HIS A 518 10.45 -29.36 14.67
C HIS A 518 10.81 -30.22 15.89
N VAL A 519 9.84 -30.43 16.78
CA VAL A 519 10.04 -31.03 18.12
C VAL A 519 10.60 -32.45 18.00
N THR A 520 9.90 -33.33 17.30
CA THR A 520 10.24 -34.76 17.20
C THR A 520 11.33 -35.09 16.18
N ILE A 521 12.22 -36.02 16.54
CA ILE A 521 13.28 -36.53 15.64
C ILE A 521 12.70 -37.20 14.39
N GLU A 522 11.59 -37.92 14.54
CA GLU A 522 10.92 -38.58 13.43
C GLU A 522 10.28 -37.58 12.46
N GLY A 523 9.56 -36.58 12.98
CA GLY A 523 9.04 -35.46 12.19
C GLY A 523 10.14 -34.73 11.42
N ARG A 524 11.30 -34.48 12.06
CA ARG A 524 12.49 -33.91 11.40
C ARG A 524 12.97 -34.75 10.23
N LYS A 525 13.07 -36.08 10.38
CA LYS A 525 13.50 -36.99 9.31
C LYS A 525 12.52 -37.01 8.13
N ILE A 526 11.21 -36.95 8.39
CA ILE A 526 10.19 -36.96 7.34
C ILE A 526 10.15 -35.62 6.61
N LEU A 527 10.16 -34.51 7.35
CA LEU A 527 10.20 -33.16 6.78
C LEU A 527 11.47 -32.93 5.98
N HIS A 528 12.64 -33.40 6.44
CA HIS A 528 13.88 -33.32 5.68
C HIS A 528 13.78 -34.06 4.35
N ARG A 529 13.26 -35.30 4.35
CA ARG A 529 13.07 -36.08 3.12
C ARG A 529 12.10 -35.40 2.16
N TYR A 530 10.97 -34.89 2.67
CA TYR A 530 9.99 -34.18 1.85
C TYR A 530 10.55 -32.87 1.27
N ALA A 531 11.12 -32.02 2.11
CA ALA A 531 11.63 -30.72 1.69
C ALA A 531 12.80 -30.85 0.73
N THR A 532 13.81 -31.65 1.07
CA THR A 532 15.07 -31.72 0.31
C THR A 532 14.91 -32.59 -0.94
N TRP A 533 14.36 -33.79 -0.80
CA TRP A 533 14.40 -34.79 -1.89
C TRP A 533 13.18 -34.71 -2.81
N HIS A 534 12.07 -34.13 -2.33
CA HIS A 534 10.88 -33.91 -3.14
C HIS A 534 10.73 -32.46 -3.60
N LEU A 535 10.52 -31.51 -2.69
CA LEU A 535 10.19 -30.12 -3.05
C LEU A 535 11.37 -29.41 -3.74
N LEU A 536 12.53 -29.33 -3.10
CA LEU A 536 13.72 -28.64 -3.66
C LEU A 536 14.21 -29.32 -4.94
N ARG A 537 14.34 -30.66 -4.95
CA ARG A 537 14.75 -31.42 -6.14
C ARG A 537 13.80 -31.20 -7.33
N ARG A 538 12.48 -31.16 -7.11
CA ARG A 538 11.50 -30.92 -8.17
C ARG A 538 11.55 -29.48 -8.66
N LEU A 539 11.73 -28.52 -7.76
CA LEU A 539 11.89 -27.10 -8.11
C LEU A 539 13.15 -26.89 -8.96
N ARG A 540 14.31 -27.43 -8.56
CA ARG A 540 15.56 -27.35 -9.34
C ARG A 540 15.43 -27.99 -10.72
N ARG A 541 14.80 -29.17 -10.81
CA ARG A 541 14.53 -29.82 -12.10
C ARG A 541 13.64 -28.99 -13.01
N ARG A 542 12.59 -28.37 -12.47
CA ARG A 542 11.68 -27.50 -13.24
C ARG A 542 12.31 -26.18 -13.63
N SER A 543 13.21 -25.64 -12.82
CA SER A 543 13.85 -24.36 -13.11
C SER A 543 14.95 -24.49 -14.16
N ARG A 544 15.51 -25.68 -14.39
CA ARG A 544 16.56 -25.96 -15.39
C ARG A 544 17.74 -24.97 -15.27
N GLY A 545 18.18 -24.71 -14.04
CA GLY A 545 19.26 -23.77 -13.75
C GLY A 545 18.86 -22.29 -13.76
N LYS A 546 17.62 -21.94 -14.14
CA LYS A 546 17.10 -20.58 -14.00
C LYS A 546 16.69 -20.28 -12.56
N GLU A 547 16.67 -19.00 -12.22
CA GLU A 547 16.23 -18.54 -10.91
C GLU A 547 14.74 -18.83 -10.66
N ILE A 548 14.40 -19.25 -9.45
CA ILE A 548 13.01 -19.44 -9.05
C ILE A 548 12.32 -18.10 -8.79
N THR A 549 11.02 -18.06 -9.06
CA THR A 549 10.17 -16.90 -8.77
C THR A 549 9.85 -16.82 -7.26
N HIS A 550 9.54 -15.62 -6.80
CA HIS A 550 8.99 -15.40 -5.46
C HIS A 550 7.70 -16.21 -5.20
N TYR A 551 6.87 -16.40 -6.23
CA TYR A 551 5.67 -17.22 -6.14
C TYR A 551 5.99 -18.69 -5.90
N GLN A 552 6.95 -19.26 -6.66
CA GLN A 552 7.41 -20.64 -6.46
C GLN A 552 7.99 -20.84 -5.05
N LEU A 553 8.76 -19.88 -4.54
CA LEU A 553 9.22 -19.89 -3.14
C LEU A 553 8.03 -19.92 -2.16
N THR A 554 7.04 -19.05 -2.37
CA THR A 554 5.88 -18.94 -1.47
C THR A 554 5.06 -20.23 -1.45
N VAL A 555 4.80 -20.81 -2.62
CA VAL A 555 4.08 -22.10 -2.75
C VAL A 555 4.85 -23.22 -2.07
N ALA A 556 6.18 -23.29 -2.25
CA ALA A 556 7.00 -24.29 -1.57
C ALA A 556 6.94 -24.16 -0.03
N ARG A 557 6.96 -22.92 0.48
CA ARG A 557 6.79 -22.65 1.92
C ARG A 557 5.41 -23.05 2.42
N GLN A 558 4.34 -22.83 1.65
CA GLN A 558 2.99 -23.27 2.01
C GLN A 558 2.90 -24.79 2.09
N HIS A 559 3.43 -25.53 1.10
CA HIS A 559 3.48 -26.99 1.16
C HIS A 559 4.27 -27.51 2.37
N LEU A 560 5.38 -26.86 2.72
CA LEU A 560 6.20 -27.23 3.87
C LEU A 560 5.45 -26.98 5.19
N ARG A 561 4.79 -25.82 5.34
CA ARG A 561 3.97 -25.50 6.51
C ARG A 561 2.77 -26.43 6.66
N ALA A 562 2.12 -26.79 5.55
CA ALA A 562 1.01 -27.72 5.56
C ALA A 562 1.45 -29.11 6.05
N ALA A 563 2.65 -29.56 5.69
CA ALA A 563 3.23 -30.79 6.21
C ALA A 563 3.50 -30.70 7.73
N VAL A 564 4.04 -29.57 8.21
CA VAL A 564 4.25 -29.33 9.65
C VAL A 564 2.92 -29.38 10.40
N TYR A 565 1.90 -28.65 9.94
CA TYR A 565 0.60 -28.64 10.62
C TYR A 565 -0.05 -30.02 10.72
N LEU A 566 0.08 -30.85 9.69
CA LEU A 566 -0.42 -32.23 9.76
C LEU A 566 0.39 -33.08 10.75
N LEU A 567 1.71 -32.94 10.77
CA LEU A 567 2.58 -33.68 11.70
C LEU A 567 2.35 -33.25 13.15
N ASP A 568 2.27 -31.95 13.43
CA ASP A 568 1.97 -31.41 14.76
C ASP A 568 0.58 -31.87 15.25
N TRP A 569 -0.40 -31.92 14.35
CA TRP A 569 -1.74 -32.42 14.69
C TRP A 569 -1.73 -33.91 15.00
N LEU A 570 -1.05 -34.73 14.19
CA LEU A 570 -0.91 -36.16 14.45
C LEU A 570 -0.23 -36.40 15.81
N GLU A 571 0.83 -35.65 16.09
CA GLU A 571 1.53 -35.70 17.38
C GLU A 571 0.60 -35.34 18.55
N GLY A 572 -0.19 -34.27 18.42
CA GLY A 572 -1.18 -33.89 19.43
C GLY A 572 -2.29 -34.93 19.66
N GLN A 573 -2.48 -35.88 18.73
CA GLN A 573 -3.41 -37.00 18.86
C GLN A 573 -2.70 -38.32 19.26
N ASN A 574 -1.41 -38.28 19.60
CA ASN A 574 -0.56 -39.46 19.83
C ASN A 574 -0.55 -40.44 18.65
N LEU A 575 -0.65 -39.91 17.43
CA LEU A 575 -0.61 -40.66 16.17
C LEU A 575 0.70 -40.38 15.42
N THR A 576 1.11 -41.35 14.60
CA THR A 576 2.20 -41.19 13.63
C THR A 576 1.62 -41.27 12.23
N LEU A 577 2.42 -40.92 11.21
CA LEU A 577 2.01 -41.15 9.83
C LEU A 577 1.72 -42.63 9.54
N VAL A 578 2.44 -43.55 10.18
CA VAL A 578 2.26 -45.00 9.98
C VAL A 578 0.96 -45.51 10.63
N THR A 579 0.58 -44.97 11.78
CA THR A 579 -0.63 -45.37 12.52
C THR A 579 -1.87 -44.54 12.15
N CYS A 580 -1.71 -43.54 11.29
CA CYS A 580 -2.81 -42.72 10.79
C CYS A 580 -3.74 -43.55 9.88
N ARG A 581 -5.03 -43.59 10.22
CA ARG A 581 -6.09 -44.22 9.42
C ARG A 581 -6.88 -43.16 8.65
N GLN A 582 -7.62 -43.58 7.62
CA GLN A 582 -8.45 -42.69 6.82
C GLN A 582 -9.43 -41.86 7.67
N SER A 583 -10.04 -42.46 8.69
CA SER A 583 -10.96 -41.76 9.61
C SER A 583 -10.28 -40.67 10.45
N HIS A 584 -8.99 -40.82 10.77
CA HIS A 584 -8.22 -39.77 11.45
C HIS A 584 -7.92 -38.61 10.50
N LEU A 585 -7.55 -38.92 9.26
CA LEU A 585 -7.31 -37.91 8.24
C LEU A 585 -8.59 -37.12 7.90
N GLU A 586 -9.74 -37.78 7.80
CA GLU A 586 -11.04 -37.14 7.58
C GLU A 586 -11.44 -36.24 8.74
N ARG A 587 -11.25 -36.71 9.99
CA ARG A 587 -11.48 -35.91 11.20
C ARG A 587 -10.63 -34.65 11.23
N TRP A 588 -9.36 -34.76 10.83
CA TRP A 588 -8.50 -33.60 10.67
C TRP A 588 -9.02 -32.66 9.59
N MET A 589 -9.46 -33.19 8.45
CA MET A 589 -10.00 -32.42 7.32
C MET A 589 -11.27 -31.61 7.67
N THR A 590 -12.08 -32.12 8.59
CA THR A 590 -13.32 -31.49 9.08
C THR A 590 -13.11 -30.63 10.34
N SER A 591 -11.91 -30.59 10.91
CA SER A 591 -11.62 -29.75 12.08
C SER A 591 -11.67 -28.26 11.74
N ASP A 592 -12.18 -27.44 12.68
CA ASP A 592 -12.25 -25.98 12.53
C ASP A 592 -10.86 -25.32 12.45
N ASP A 593 -9.83 -26.01 12.96
CA ASP A 593 -8.44 -25.55 12.99
C ASP A 593 -7.63 -25.91 11.73
N ILE A 594 -8.24 -26.49 10.70
CA ILE A 594 -7.50 -26.90 9.51
C ILE A 594 -6.93 -25.69 8.73
N ARG A 595 -5.62 -25.72 8.51
CA ARG A 595 -4.88 -24.73 7.73
C ARG A 595 -4.22 -25.39 6.54
N LEU A 596 -4.28 -24.74 5.37
CA LEU A 596 -3.59 -25.18 4.15
C LEU A 596 -4.01 -26.60 3.69
N ARG A 597 -5.32 -26.90 3.78
CA ARG A 597 -5.91 -28.20 3.40
C ARG A 597 -5.45 -28.67 2.02
N ARG A 598 -5.49 -27.76 1.02
CA ARG A 598 -5.13 -28.07 -0.38
C ARG A 598 -3.66 -28.49 -0.49
N GLU A 599 -2.78 -27.75 0.18
CA GLU A 599 -1.35 -27.95 0.16
C GLU A 599 -0.92 -29.20 0.93
N ALA A 600 -1.63 -29.57 2.01
CA ALA A 600 -1.41 -30.80 2.76
C ALA A 600 -1.67 -32.06 1.91
N GLY A 601 -2.64 -32.00 1.00
CA GLY A 601 -2.90 -33.09 0.05
C GLY A 601 -1.70 -33.42 -0.84
N HIS A 602 -0.79 -32.48 -1.09
CA HIS A 602 0.47 -32.78 -1.80
C HIS A 602 1.43 -33.60 -0.94
N PHE A 603 1.48 -33.33 0.37
CA PHE A 603 2.31 -34.06 1.30
C PHE A 603 1.79 -35.49 1.51
N VAL A 604 0.48 -35.67 1.74
CA VAL A 604 -0.14 -37.01 1.90
C VAL A 604 0.04 -37.88 0.65
N ARG A 605 -0.16 -37.31 -0.55
CA ARG A 605 0.11 -38.05 -1.81
C ARG A 605 1.58 -38.42 -1.96
N TRP A 606 2.49 -37.57 -1.48
CA TRP A 606 3.92 -37.91 -1.45
C TRP A 606 4.22 -39.02 -0.46
N THR A 607 3.65 -39.02 0.75
CA THR A 607 3.88 -40.10 1.74
C THR A 607 3.37 -41.45 1.23
N LEU A 608 2.23 -41.47 0.54
CA LEU A 608 1.71 -42.65 -0.16
C LEU A 608 2.67 -43.14 -1.25
N ALA A 609 3.13 -42.23 -2.12
CA ALA A 609 4.09 -42.56 -3.18
C ALA A 609 5.45 -43.04 -2.66
N GLN A 610 5.82 -42.69 -1.42
CA GLN A 610 7.03 -43.17 -0.74
C GLN A 610 6.78 -44.38 0.16
N LYS A 611 5.56 -44.94 0.17
CA LYS A 611 5.14 -46.07 1.01
C LYS A 611 5.35 -45.83 2.52
N ILE A 612 5.31 -44.57 2.97
CA ILE A 612 5.40 -44.17 4.39
C ILE A 612 4.05 -44.36 5.07
N THR A 613 2.97 -43.98 4.39
CA THR A 613 1.59 -44.20 4.80
C THR A 613 0.95 -45.24 3.89
N ARG A 614 0.01 -46.04 4.42
CA ARG A 614 -0.78 -47.01 3.66
C ARG A 614 -2.26 -46.64 3.79
N ASP A 615 -3.03 -46.90 2.74
CA ASP A 615 -4.50 -46.83 2.76
C ASP A 615 -5.12 -45.46 3.13
N LEU A 616 -4.44 -44.37 2.77
CA LEU A 616 -4.98 -43.01 2.86
C LEU A 616 -5.44 -42.52 1.49
N SER A 617 -6.55 -41.81 1.45
CA SER A 617 -7.06 -41.11 0.27
C SER A 617 -7.17 -39.61 0.55
N PHE A 618 -6.58 -38.81 -0.33
CA PHE A 618 -6.71 -37.35 -0.30
C PHE A 618 -7.12 -36.86 -1.69
N PRO A 619 -8.30 -36.21 -1.84
CA PRO A 619 -8.78 -35.81 -3.15
C PRO A 619 -7.84 -34.80 -3.80
N ALA A 620 -7.45 -35.09 -5.04
CA ALA A 620 -6.70 -34.14 -5.86
C ALA A 620 -7.67 -33.09 -6.40
N GLU A 621 -7.41 -31.80 -6.15
CA GLU A 621 -8.10 -30.74 -6.87
C GLU A 621 -7.80 -30.88 -8.37
N ARG A 622 -8.83 -31.23 -9.13
CA ARG A 622 -8.78 -31.21 -10.59
C ARG A 622 -8.82 -29.75 -11.03
N TRP A 623 -8.18 -29.46 -12.16
CA TRP A 623 -8.34 -28.16 -12.79
C TRP A 623 -9.79 -28.05 -13.25
N ASN A 624 -10.55 -27.13 -12.66
CA ASN A 624 -11.95 -26.88 -12.99
C ASN A 624 -12.10 -26.05 -14.28
N GLY A 625 -11.17 -26.12 -15.23
CA GLY A 625 -11.22 -25.31 -16.45
C GLY A 625 -10.82 -23.82 -16.27
N PRO A 626 -10.93 -23.03 -17.35
CA PRO A 626 -10.77 -21.57 -17.35
C PRO A 626 -11.45 -20.83 -16.17
N THR A 627 -10.91 -19.67 -15.79
CA THR A 627 -11.63 -18.72 -14.92
C THR A 627 -12.66 -17.97 -15.78
N GLN A 628 -13.78 -17.48 -15.20
CA GLN A 628 -14.85 -16.76 -15.92
C GLN A 628 -14.27 -15.90 -17.06
N PRO A 629 -14.71 -16.13 -18.31
CA PRO A 629 -14.17 -15.39 -19.44
C PRO A 629 -14.55 -13.92 -19.35
N MET A 630 -13.63 -13.08 -19.78
CA MET A 630 -13.89 -11.67 -20.02
C MET A 630 -14.74 -11.57 -21.29
N ASP A 631 -15.66 -10.62 -21.34
CA ASP A 631 -16.34 -10.27 -22.58
C ASP A 631 -15.29 -9.91 -23.67
N ASP A 632 -15.42 -10.51 -24.84
CA ASP A 632 -14.47 -10.34 -25.95
C ASP A 632 -14.47 -8.90 -26.46
N GLU A 633 -15.63 -8.23 -26.44
CA GLU A 633 -15.72 -6.82 -26.82
C GLU A 633 -14.98 -5.93 -25.80
N ALA A 634 -15.14 -6.19 -24.50
CA ALA A 634 -14.37 -5.53 -23.45
C ALA A 634 -12.85 -5.77 -23.57
N ARG A 635 -12.43 -6.97 -24.00
CA ARG A 635 -11.02 -7.30 -24.27
C ARG A 635 -10.45 -6.45 -25.40
N TRP A 636 -11.13 -6.42 -26.54
CA TRP A 636 -10.71 -5.65 -27.71
C TRP A 636 -10.76 -4.14 -27.44
N ALA A 637 -11.75 -3.63 -26.71
CA ALA A 637 -11.80 -2.24 -26.28
C ALA A 637 -10.57 -1.86 -25.42
N THR A 638 -10.16 -2.76 -24.52
CA THR A 638 -8.96 -2.56 -23.71
C THR A 638 -7.69 -2.62 -24.56
N ALA A 639 -7.57 -3.57 -25.48
CA ALA A 639 -6.43 -3.66 -26.40
C ALA A 639 -6.30 -2.39 -27.27
N ARG A 640 -7.39 -1.92 -27.90
CA ARG A 640 -7.42 -0.67 -28.68
C ARG A 640 -6.98 0.54 -27.84
N ARG A 641 -7.46 0.64 -26.59
CA ARG A 641 -6.99 1.70 -25.68
C ARG A 641 -5.47 1.63 -25.47
N LEU A 642 -4.90 0.44 -25.24
CA LEU A 642 -3.45 0.30 -25.08
C LEU A 642 -2.67 0.60 -26.37
N LEU A 643 -3.25 0.37 -27.55
CA LEU A 643 -2.63 0.69 -28.83
C LEU A 643 -2.61 2.21 -29.11
N HIS A 644 -3.60 2.97 -28.66
CA HIS A 644 -3.76 4.39 -29.07
C HIS A 644 -3.65 5.43 -27.93
N ASP A 645 -3.73 5.03 -26.66
CA ASP A 645 -3.65 5.97 -25.53
C ASP A 645 -2.19 6.30 -25.16
N HIS A 646 -1.65 7.34 -25.77
CA HIS A 646 -0.29 7.84 -25.50
C HIS A 646 -0.13 8.53 -24.13
N THR A 647 -1.19 8.65 -23.32
CA THR A 647 -1.07 9.13 -21.93
C THR A 647 -0.54 8.05 -20.98
N LEU A 648 -0.66 6.77 -21.40
CA LEU A 648 -0.14 5.63 -20.67
C LEU A 648 1.34 5.41 -21.00
N LYS A 649 2.08 4.85 -20.04
CA LYS A 649 3.50 4.56 -20.25
C LYS A 649 3.68 3.46 -21.29
N PRO A 650 4.68 3.55 -22.20
CA PRO A 650 4.97 2.51 -23.20
C PRO A 650 5.14 1.11 -22.58
N GLU A 651 5.85 1.04 -21.44
CA GLU A 651 6.07 -0.21 -20.70
C GLU A 651 4.76 -0.90 -20.26
N ASP A 652 3.78 -0.12 -19.78
CA ASP A 652 2.52 -0.68 -19.30
C ASP A 652 1.59 -1.05 -20.48
N ARG A 653 1.67 -0.30 -21.59
CA ARG A 653 0.94 -0.58 -22.85
C ARG A 653 1.40 -1.91 -23.47
N LEU A 654 2.70 -2.07 -23.69
CA LEU A 654 3.27 -3.31 -24.25
C LEU A 654 2.96 -4.52 -23.36
N ALA A 655 3.16 -4.40 -22.05
CA ALA A 655 2.87 -5.50 -21.11
C ALA A 655 1.39 -5.92 -21.13
N GLY A 656 0.47 -4.95 -21.21
CA GLY A 656 -0.96 -5.25 -21.31
C GLY A 656 -1.33 -5.94 -22.63
N LEU A 657 -0.73 -5.52 -23.75
CA LEU A 657 -0.92 -6.16 -25.06
C LEU A 657 -0.38 -7.60 -25.10
N LEU A 658 0.79 -7.85 -24.49
CA LEU A 658 1.33 -9.20 -24.36
C LEU A 658 0.41 -10.14 -23.56
N LEU A 659 -0.30 -9.61 -22.55
CA LEU A 659 -1.30 -10.36 -21.80
C LEU A 659 -2.60 -10.57 -22.59
N LEU A 660 -3.12 -9.53 -23.25
CA LEU A 660 -4.44 -9.56 -23.91
C LEU A 660 -4.44 -10.27 -25.25
N LEU A 661 -3.32 -10.23 -25.99
CA LEU A 661 -3.19 -10.76 -27.34
C LEU A 661 -2.39 -12.07 -27.39
N TYR A 662 -1.35 -12.19 -26.57
CA TYR A 662 -0.46 -13.37 -26.55
C TYR A 662 -0.60 -14.20 -25.27
N ALA A 663 -1.61 -13.89 -24.48
CA ALA A 663 -1.96 -14.54 -23.22
C ALA A 663 -0.81 -14.65 -22.21
N GLN A 664 0.21 -13.80 -22.28
CA GLN A 664 1.40 -13.92 -21.44
C GLN A 664 1.12 -13.47 -19.99
N TRP A 665 1.48 -14.31 -19.02
CA TRP A 665 1.27 -13.97 -17.61
C TRP A 665 2.30 -12.94 -17.13
N PRO A 666 2.01 -12.08 -16.13
CA PRO A 666 2.97 -11.10 -15.63
C PRO A 666 4.33 -11.67 -15.22
N ALA A 667 4.36 -12.93 -14.75
CA ALA A 667 5.61 -13.61 -14.42
C ALA A 667 6.47 -13.92 -15.65
N ALA A 668 5.86 -14.25 -16.80
CA ALA A 668 6.55 -14.44 -18.06
C ALA A 668 6.98 -13.09 -18.64
N ILE A 669 6.06 -12.11 -18.70
CA ILE A 669 6.32 -10.75 -19.20
C ILE A 669 7.48 -10.11 -18.45
N SER A 670 7.49 -10.21 -17.10
CA SER A 670 8.57 -9.64 -16.29
C SER A 670 9.95 -10.18 -16.64
N ARG A 671 10.05 -11.41 -17.17
CA ARG A 671 11.32 -12.08 -17.47
C ARG A 671 11.80 -11.88 -18.91
N LEU A 672 11.07 -11.09 -19.70
CA LEU A 672 11.50 -10.75 -21.05
C LEU A 672 12.75 -9.87 -21.01
N THR A 673 13.69 -10.20 -21.88
CA THR A 673 14.95 -9.52 -22.09
C THR A 673 14.95 -8.82 -23.44
N VAL A 674 15.90 -7.91 -23.65
CA VAL A 674 16.09 -7.27 -24.96
C VAL A 674 16.39 -8.31 -26.04
N LYS A 675 17.09 -9.40 -25.69
CA LYS A 675 17.38 -10.52 -26.62
C LYS A 675 16.15 -11.34 -26.98
N ASP A 676 15.01 -11.14 -26.32
CA ASP A 676 13.76 -11.78 -26.72
C ASP A 676 13.03 -10.97 -27.80
N VAL A 677 13.50 -9.77 -28.16
CA VAL A 677 12.98 -8.93 -29.25
C VAL A 677 14.03 -8.86 -30.34
N GLU A 678 13.71 -9.35 -31.52
CA GLU A 678 14.61 -9.43 -32.66
C GLU A 678 14.00 -8.65 -33.83
N GLU A 679 14.77 -7.74 -34.43
CA GLU A 679 14.42 -7.05 -35.66
C GLU A 679 15.26 -7.65 -36.79
N ARG A 680 14.60 -8.24 -37.79
CA ARG A 680 15.25 -8.85 -38.94
C ARG A 680 14.43 -8.63 -40.20
N ASP A 681 15.07 -8.15 -41.26
CA ASP A 681 14.45 -7.92 -42.58
C ASP A 681 13.19 -7.03 -42.50
N GLY A 682 13.20 -6.01 -41.62
CA GLY A 682 12.06 -5.10 -41.40
C GLY A 682 10.89 -5.70 -40.60
N THR A 683 11.00 -6.96 -40.15
CA THR A 683 10.01 -7.63 -39.30
C THR A 683 10.49 -7.70 -37.85
N VAL A 684 9.62 -7.31 -36.91
CA VAL A 684 9.90 -7.42 -35.47
C VAL A 684 9.31 -8.72 -34.96
N ARG A 685 10.14 -9.57 -34.34
CA ARG A 685 9.72 -10.83 -33.74
C ARG A 685 9.99 -10.83 -32.24
N ILE A 686 9.12 -11.50 -31.49
CA ILE A 686 9.27 -11.71 -30.05
C ILE A 686 9.32 -13.19 -29.69
N ARG A 687 10.30 -13.58 -28.89
CA ARG A 687 10.49 -14.96 -28.43
C ARG A 687 9.77 -15.20 -27.10
N LEU A 688 8.52 -15.66 -27.18
CA LEU A 688 7.72 -16.08 -26.01
C LEU A 688 7.87 -17.58 -25.69
N GLY A 689 8.17 -18.39 -26.71
CA GLY A 689 8.42 -19.82 -26.61
C GLY A 689 9.67 -20.27 -27.35
N ALA A 690 9.66 -21.51 -27.84
CA ALA A 690 10.76 -22.05 -28.66
C ALA A 690 10.78 -21.47 -30.07
N VAL A 691 9.62 -21.00 -30.56
CA VAL A 691 9.46 -20.37 -31.88
C VAL A 691 9.13 -18.90 -31.66
N PRO A 692 9.88 -17.95 -32.27
CA PRO A 692 9.56 -16.54 -32.18
C PRO A 692 8.26 -16.22 -32.95
N VAL A 693 7.50 -15.25 -32.46
CA VAL A 693 6.24 -14.79 -33.03
C VAL A 693 6.45 -13.43 -33.67
N GLU A 694 5.99 -13.24 -34.90
CA GLU A 694 6.01 -11.95 -35.56
C GLU A 694 5.00 -10.99 -34.93
N LEU A 695 5.45 -9.79 -34.56
CA LEU A 695 4.62 -8.75 -33.99
C LEU A 695 4.03 -7.89 -35.11
N PRO A 696 2.69 -7.76 -35.21
CA PRO A 696 2.07 -6.84 -36.16
C PRO A 696 2.23 -5.40 -35.70
N GLU A 697 2.17 -4.45 -36.64
CA GLU A 697 2.05 -3.04 -36.28
C GLU A 697 0.65 -2.74 -35.70
N PRO A 698 0.54 -1.88 -34.65
CA PRO A 698 1.59 -1.03 -34.06
C PRO A 698 2.31 -1.64 -32.84
N VAL A 699 2.15 -2.95 -32.58
CA VAL A 699 2.76 -3.64 -31.43
C VAL A 699 4.28 -3.75 -31.60
N ALA A 700 4.73 -3.99 -32.84
CA ALA A 700 6.15 -3.99 -33.21
C ALA A 700 6.83 -2.68 -32.82
N GLN A 701 6.29 -1.53 -33.24
CA GLN A 701 6.81 -0.23 -32.84
C GLN A 701 6.84 -0.02 -31.32
N LEU A 702 5.81 -0.47 -30.59
CA LEU A 702 5.80 -0.38 -29.12
C LEU A 702 6.89 -1.24 -28.47
N ALA A 703 7.21 -2.41 -29.04
CA ALA A 703 8.30 -3.25 -28.56
C ALA A 703 9.66 -2.58 -28.75
N LEU A 704 9.92 -2.03 -29.94
CA LEU A 704 11.15 -1.27 -30.24
C LEU A 704 11.28 -0.02 -29.37
N GLN A 705 10.18 0.75 -29.22
CA GLN A 705 10.15 1.91 -28.33
C GLN A 705 10.48 1.51 -26.89
N GLN A 706 9.93 0.39 -26.40
CA GLN A 706 10.21 -0.09 -25.06
C GLN A 706 11.68 -0.50 -24.89
N VAL A 707 12.29 -1.11 -25.92
CA VAL A 707 13.73 -1.39 -25.93
C VAL A 707 14.50 -0.07 -25.77
N GLU A 708 14.19 0.96 -26.55
CA GLU A 708 14.93 2.23 -26.49
C GLU A 708 14.76 2.99 -25.16
N VAL A 709 13.53 3.11 -24.65
CA VAL A 709 13.21 3.96 -23.49
C VAL A 709 13.43 3.27 -22.14
N ARG A 710 13.79 1.97 -22.13
CA ARG A 710 13.96 1.21 -20.89
C ARG A 710 14.97 1.88 -19.96
N ARG A 711 14.59 2.09 -18.70
CA ARG A 711 15.47 2.70 -17.69
C ARG A 711 15.39 1.92 -16.41
N SER A 712 16.54 1.56 -15.86
CA SER A 712 16.58 1.02 -14.52
C SER A 712 16.13 2.09 -13.50
N HIS A 713 15.18 1.74 -12.65
CA HIS A 713 14.77 2.62 -11.54
C HIS A 713 15.76 2.58 -10.36
N ALA A 714 16.80 1.75 -10.45
CA ALA A 714 17.83 1.59 -9.42
C ALA A 714 18.85 2.74 -9.37
N VAL A 715 19.70 2.72 -8.32
CA VAL A 715 20.81 3.67 -8.07
C VAL A 715 21.75 3.82 -9.27
N LEU A 716 21.98 2.73 -10.00
CA LEU A 716 22.84 2.72 -11.19
C LEU A 716 22.24 3.51 -12.37
N GLY A 717 20.92 3.68 -12.44
CA GLY A 717 20.26 4.55 -13.42
C GLY A 717 20.56 4.27 -14.90
N ARG A 718 21.10 3.09 -15.24
CA ARG A 718 21.55 2.76 -16.60
C ARG A 718 20.38 2.51 -17.56
N THR A 719 20.59 2.85 -18.84
CA THR A 719 19.70 2.58 -19.98
C THR A 719 19.97 1.24 -20.66
N ASP A 720 21.04 0.55 -20.28
CA ASP A 720 21.51 -0.71 -20.88
C ASP A 720 21.02 -1.97 -20.17
N SER A 721 19.92 -1.89 -19.41
CA SER A 721 19.40 -3.06 -18.70
C SER A 721 19.15 -4.21 -19.69
N PRO A 722 19.55 -5.46 -19.37
CA PRO A 722 19.27 -6.61 -20.23
C PRO A 722 17.77 -6.96 -20.23
N TRP A 723 17.01 -6.48 -19.24
CA TRP A 723 15.58 -6.73 -19.10
C TRP A 723 14.76 -5.74 -19.92
N LEU A 724 13.76 -6.24 -20.65
CA LEU A 724 12.79 -5.42 -21.37
C LEU A 724 11.94 -4.58 -20.40
N PHE A 725 11.68 -5.13 -19.21
CA PHE A 725 10.97 -4.46 -18.11
C PHE A 725 11.85 -4.41 -16.85
N PRO A 726 12.73 -3.40 -16.73
CA PRO A 726 13.65 -3.29 -15.60
C PRO A 726 12.94 -2.97 -14.27
N GLY A 727 13.47 -3.53 -13.19
CA GLY A 727 12.94 -3.36 -11.83
C GLY A 727 13.55 -2.17 -11.07
N GLY A 728 13.11 -2.02 -9.81
CA GLY A 728 13.70 -1.08 -8.86
C GLY A 728 14.98 -1.58 -8.20
N GLN A 729 15.21 -2.90 -8.22
CA GLN A 729 16.50 -3.48 -7.83
C GLN A 729 17.42 -3.53 -9.05
N PRO A 730 18.68 -3.07 -8.92
CA PRO A 730 19.62 -3.10 -10.04
C PRO A 730 19.87 -4.54 -10.51
N GLY A 731 20.02 -4.72 -11.82
CA GLY A 731 20.22 -6.03 -12.45
C GLY A 731 19.01 -6.96 -12.44
N ARG A 732 17.87 -6.56 -11.85
CA ARG A 732 16.67 -7.38 -11.71
C ARG A 732 15.53 -6.86 -12.58
N PRO A 733 14.67 -7.75 -13.09
CA PRO A 733 13.45 -7.31 -13.75
C PRO A 733 12.46 -6.74 -12.73
N ILE A 734 11.42 -6.08 -13.24
CA ILE A 734 10.23 -5.78 -12.45
C ILE A 734 9.67 -7.07 -11.82
N SER A 735 9.17 -7.02 -10.60
CA SER A 735 8.56 -8.21 -10.01
C SER A 735 7.23 -8.53 -10.70
N ALA A 736 6.90 -9.82 -10.84
CA ALA A 736 5.62 -10.27 -11.39
C ALA A 736 4.42 -9.65 -10.65
N TRP A 737 4.54 -9.45 -9.34
CA TRP A 737 3.53 -8.77 -8.53
C TRP A 737 3.38 -7.30 -8.93
N ALA A 738 4.48 -6.55 -9.06
CA ALA A 738 4.46 -5.13 -9.43
C ALA A 738 3.97 -4.94 -10.87
N MET A 739 4.36 -5.81 -11.79
CA MET A 739 3.82 -5.85 -13.15
C MET A 739 2.30 -6.10 -13.11
N GLY A 740 1.85 -7.11 -12.36
CA GLY A 740 0.43 -7.38 -12.19
C GLY A 740 -0.34 -6.21 -11.58
N GLU A 741 0.24 -5.47 -10.63
CA GLU A 741 -0.39 -4.30 -10.02
C GLU A 741 -0.52 -3.14 -11.00
N ARG A 742 0.49 -2.91 -11.85
CA ARG A 742 0.42 -1.92 -12.94
C ARG A 742 -0.72 -2.23 -13.90
N LEU A 743 -0.84 -3.48 -14.34
CA LEU A 743 -1.91 -3.92 -15.22
C LEU A 743 -3.31 -3.83 -14.55
N ARG A 744 -3.42 -4.18 -13.26
CA ARG A 744 -4.67 -3.99 -12.50
C ARG A 744 -5.08 -2.52 -12.39
N ASN A 745 -4.13 -1.61 -12.23
CA ASN A 745 -4.40 -0.17 -12.20
C ASN A 745 -4.90 0.37 -13.55
N LEU A 746 -4.67 -0.34 -14.66
CA LEU A 746 -5.26 -0.04 -15.96
C LEU A 746 -6.70 -0.55 -16.12
N GLY A 747 -7.20 -1.32 -15.14
CA GLY A 747 -8.52 -1.95 -15.16
C GLY A 747 -8.50 -3.41 -15.65
N ILE A 748 -7.33 -3.99 -15.88
CA ILE A 748 -7.21 -5.35 -16.45
C ILE A 748 -7.35 -6.40 -15.35
N ARG A 749 -8.33 -7.30 -15.51
CA ARG A 749 -8.49 -8.48 -14.66
C ARG A 749 -7.66 -9.63 -15.22
N LEU A 750 -6.49 -9.86 -14.63
CA LEU A 750 -5.43 -10.68 -15.24
C LEU A 750 -5.87 -12.11 -15.60
N ALA A 751 -6.53 -12.81 -14.67
CA ALA A 751 -6.94 -14.20 -14.86
C ALA A 751 -7.99 -14.35 -15.96
N GLU A 752 -8.99 -13.46 -15.97
CA GLU A 752 -10.04 -13.41 -17.00
C GLU A 752 -9.43 -13.08 -18.36
N ALA A 753 -8.59 -12.03 -18.44
CA ALA A 753 -7.92 -11.62 -19.67
C ALA A 753 -7.05 -12.73 -20.27
N ARG A 754 -6.21 -13.40 -19.45
CA ARG A 754 -5.39 -14.52 -19.92
C ARG A 754 -6.25 -15.70 -20.37
N SER A 755 -7.28 -16.06 -19.60
CA SER A 755 -8.13 -17.21 -19.92
C SER A 755 -8.84 -16.99 -21.26
N THR A 756 -9.39 -15.79 -21.47
CA THR A 756 -10.06 -15.39 -22.71
C THR A 756 -9.10 -15.43 -23.90
N ALA A 757 -7.90 -14.84 -23.76
CA ALA A 757 -6.89 -14.85 -24.82
C ALA A 757 -6.41 -16.27 -25.15
N LEU A 758 -6.14 -17.12 -24.14
CA LEU A 758 -5.76 -18.51 -24.37
C LEU A 758 -6.88 -19.31 -25.04
N PHE A 759 -8.12 -19.05 -24.68
CA PHE A 759 -9.27 -19.77 -25.23
C PHE A 759 -9.45 -19.44 -26.72
N GLN A 760 -9.43 -18.15 -27.09
CA GLN A 760 -9.47 -17.73 -28.49
C GLN A 760 -8.33 -18.37 -29.28
N LEU A 761 -7.09 -18.25 -28.79
CA LEU A 761 -5.92 -18.81 -29.46
C LEU A 761 -6.00 -20.35 -29.57
N ALA A 762 -6.59 -21.03 -28.59
CA ALA A 762 -6.78 -22.48 -28.62
C ALA A 762 -7.90 -22.95 -29.57
N THR A 763 -8.79 -22.04 -29.96
CA THR A 763 -9.80 -22.28 -30.99
C THR A 763 -9.17 -22.18 -32.39
N GLU A 764 -8.26 -21.23 -32.57
CA GLU A 764 -7.65 -20.90 -33.86
C GLU A 764 -6.39 -21.71 -34.17
N LEU A 765 -5.66 -22.20 -33.15
CA LEU A 765 -4.35 -22.82 -33.30
C LEU A 765 -4.26 -24.22 -32.65
N PRO A 766 -3.59 -25.20 -33.29
CA PRO A 766 -3.31 -26.49 -32.67
C PRO A 766 -2.47 -26.36 -31.39
N ALA A 767 -2.71 -27.25 -30.41
CA ALA A 767 -1.99 -27.23 -29.13
C ALA A 767 -0.45 -27.28 -29.26
N ALA A 768 0.07 -27.98 -30.26
CA ALA A 768 1.51 -28.05 -30.53
C ALA A 768 2.10 -26.69 -30.96
N VAL A 769 1.34 -25.91 -31.75
CA VAL A 769 1.73 -24.56 -32.18
C VAL A 769 1.70 -23.63 -30.97
N LEU A 770 0.59 -23.62 -30.21
CA LEU A 770 0.46 -22.81 -28.99
C LEU A 770 1.57 -23.07 -27.96
N ALA A 771 1.90 -24.34 -27.72
CA ALA A 771 2.95 -24.72 -26.79
C ALA A 771 4.31 -24.14 -27.23
N ARG A 772 4.62 -24.26 -28.53
CA ARG A 772 5.90 -23.79 -29.09
C ARG A 772 6.01 -22.28 -29.20
N THR A 773 4.94 -21.57 -29.54
CA THR A 773 4.96 -20.10 -29.74
C THR A 773 4.81 -19.34 -28.42
N LEU A 774 3.92 -19.77 -27.53
CA LEU A 774 3.61 -19.05 -26.27
C LEU A 774 4.38 -19.57 -25.05
N GLY A 775 5.17 -20.64 -25.20
CA GLY A 775 5.96 -21.23 -24.13
C GLY A 775 5.13 -21.99 -23.08
N LEU A 776 4.02 -22.60 -23.50
CA LEU A 776 3.15 -23.42 -22.64
C LEU A 776 3.62 -24.87 -22.60
N ASP A 777 3.35 -25.56 -21.49
CA ASP A 777 3.50 -27.02 -21.45
C ASP A 777 2.47 -27.67 -22.39
N ILE A 778 2.90 -28.67 -23.17
CA ILE A 778 2.02 -29.32 -24.15
C ILE A 778 0.78 -29.93 -23.52
N THR A 779 0.87 -30.46 -22.29
CA THR A 779 -0.29 -31.02 -21.59
C THR A 779 -1.30 -29.94 -21.20
N VAL A 780 -0.83 -28.72 -20.94
CA VAL A 780 -1.68 -27.56 -20.66
C VAL A 780 -2.33 -27.09 -21.97
N ALA A 781 -1.57 -26.97 -23.05
CA ALA A 781 -2.11 -26.58 -24.35
C ALA A 781 -3.20 -27.54 -24.85
N VAL A 782 -3.01 -28.87 -24.71
CA VAL A 782 -4.03 -29.88 -25.06
C VAL A 782 -5.29 -29.74 -24.20
N LYS A 783 -5.15 -29.42 -22.91
CA LYS A 783 -6.31 -29.17 -22.04
C LYS A 783 -7.10 -27.94 -22.47
N TRP A 784 -6.42 -26.86 -22.84
CA TRP A 784 -7.06 -25.65 -23.37
C TRP A 784 -7.73 -25.91 -24.71
N GLN A 785 -7.09 -26.66 -25.61
CA GLN A 785 -7.69 -27.04 -26.89
C GLN A 785 -8.93 -27.92 -26.71
N ARG A 786 -8.91 -28.90 -25.79
CA ARG A 786 -10.10 -29.72 -25.47
C ARG A 786 -11.23 -28.89 -24.86
N ALA A 787 -10.90 -27.94 -23.99
CA ALA A 787 -11.88 -27.02 -23.44
C ALA A 787 -12.47 -26.09 -24.52
N ALA A 788 -11.65 -25.66 -25.48
CA ALA A 788 -12.06 -24.83 -26.61
C ALA A 788 -12.85 -25.59 -27.69
N ALA A 789 -12.61 -26.89 -27.84
CA ALA A 789 -13.36 -27.76 -28.75
C ALA A 789 -14.74 -28.18 -28.20
N GLY A 790 -15.04 -27.92 -26.92
CA GLY A 790 -16.38 -28.06 -26.36
C GLY A 790 -17.26 -26.85 -26.69
N ASP A 791 -18.58 -27.02 -26.63
CA ASP A 791 -19.52 -25.93 -26.86
C ASP A 791 -19.34 -24.82 -25.79
N TRP A 792 -18.95 -23.62 -26.21
CA TRP A 792 -18.72 -22.46 -25.35
C TRP A 792 -19.95 -22.14 -24.50
N ALA A 793 -21.15 -22.34 -25.04
CA ALA A 793 -22.40 -22.14 -24.31
C ALA A 793 -22.55 -23.15 -23.15
N ALA A 794 -22.19 -24.41 -23.38
CA ALA A 794 -22.23 -25.46 -22.36
C ALA A 794 -21.17 -25.21 -21.26
N TYR A 795 -19.97 -24.76 -21.64
CA TYR A 795 -18.92 -24.42 -20.68
C TYR A 795 -19.25 -23.14 -19.89
N ALA A 796 -19.77 -22.10 -20.53
CA ALA A 796 -20.20 -20.86 -19.86
C ALA A 796 -21.37 -21.12 -18.90
N ALA A 797 -22.31 -22.00 -19.25
CA ALA A 797 -23.37 -22.47 -18.36
C ALA A 797 -22.80 -23.23 -17.16
N GLU A 798 -21.87 -24.18 -17.38
CA GLU A 798 -21.22 -24.93 -16.30
C GLU A 798 -20.42 -24.02 -15.35
N VAL A 799 -19.76 -22.97 -15.88
CA VAL A 799 -19.06 -21.96 -15.07
C VAL A 799 -20.03 -21.07 -14.30
N SER A 800 -21.17 -20.71 -14.90
CA SER A 800 -22.23 -19.96 -14.21
C SER A 800 -22.79 -20.75 -13.03
N ASP A 801 -23.09 -22.03 -13.24
CA ASP A 801 -23.63 -22.95 -12.21
C ASP A 801 -22.65 -23.26 -11.07
N ARG A 802 -21.34 -23.17 -11.30
CA ARG A 802 -20.34 -23.27 -10.23
C ARG A 802 -20.33 -22.08 -9.29
N THR A 803 -20.88 -20.95 -9.74
CA THR A 803 -20.96 -19.72 -8.93
C THR A 803 -22.16 -19.75 -8.00
N SER A 804 -23.26 -20.40 -8.42
CA SER A 804 -24.49 -20.57 -7.62
C SER A 804 -24.38 -21.67 -6.56
N THR A 805 -23.47 -22.63 -6.72
CA THR A 805 -23.21 -23.70 -5.73
C THR A 805 -22.13 -23.36 -4.70
N GLN A 806 -21.54 -22.15 -4.75
CA GLN A 806 -20.59 -21.65 -3.75
C GLN A 806 -21.17 -20.55 -2.83
N GLU A 807 -22.45 -20.21 -3.00
CA GLU A 807 -23.26 -19.54 -1.95
C GLU A 807 -23.81 -20.58 -0.98
#